data_AF-A0A1J5KWV6-F1
#
_entry.id   AF-A0A1J5KWV6-F1
#
_cell.length_a   1.000
_cell.length_b   1.000
_cell.length_c   1.000
_cell.angle_alpha   90.00
_cell.angle_beta   90.00
_cell.angle_gamma   90.00
#
_symmetry.space_group_name_H-M   'P 1'
#
loop_
_entity.id
_entity.type
_entity.pdbx_description
1 polymer ?
#
loop_
_entity_poly.entity_id
_entity_poly.type
_entity_poly.pdbx_seq_one_letter_code
_entity_poly.pdbx_strand_id
1 'polypeptide(L)'
;MFGFSIESYSQNLTNEGTEFYVAFPEVYDNANATFEINISSRVNASGNVEITGTGFSQNFNVVPGVVTTVTLVGADADITINETVIERAIHVTSDVPVTVYASTFHNARSEASICLPITALSSDYMVTTYPTMLKSGIWWQSEFIVVAGNTPCDVTIIPSCTTEGGVPAGTPIAVHLDPNEVYQVQAQTGAANDLTGSTIVADNGTDKFAVFNGHIWTYLTTCGNQNADPLFEQAYGVESWGSEYILTITLEQDDNAYRVVAKENGTTFTVDGVPTGPVLNIGDVYDGNFSDVDEGIMIESNKPCAVTQTMTTGVCSGNGDPSMIVLNSNEQMYLDTVTFYAASGGSNLVNYVNVVTRSTDTSTMQFNAAPIVNWTPLAYDDEYSYKLFATGTGSHTLTTTGCGFLAYAYGMGNPESYFYAAGARVNAIDDSLSFTNINTSIAGLCDLDSIQFTPFTSGGNVISYDWDFGDGEGSAEQNPLHTYDDQGTYTVELIVEYLCFTDTITEDITVFDSPNLATNITDVTCYDWGDGSVTSTVTDGTPGYDYLWSNGSTNPDIVGLDGDDYWLVVTDQNGCQDSAFITVAEPAPIDVDINPAGPYSPADGPQNLSATPGGGTWSADCGACINATTGVFDPLVAGDGLWQVCYTATVGGCDSTECINILVSSTCAMVSFGSEPTCFGFSDGSFTVNTSGGAGAITYTLTDDQGNAVNSGNSNTANNLTTGWYYINITDDVCTFVDSIFIDEPDQMALDITITDPLCNGYLTGVVNVDTVYNATGDYNEIAYFWNPAPPGGNGVGASQFTDAGAGTYSLLINDENGCSETVDFTINEPPALAFTEFDYDPAYCRVFNYQSGNGVVYGAANGGSPDYDYEWFNVYTLQTSTNTTWGGLNPSLYKLTVTDANGCTLEGFIELDSLNPEAAFNTTSPQFLDPLVCEGTAQLDAHFVNQSLYFANPNNPNADTTFFWHFGQANGGWELSTDYYEEFDRSYLDSGSYDVCLVALNKNGCSDTTCKVIVVFDQPKLILPNVFTPGTDGNNDFFFFPNKAITEFEAVIVNRWGITVFEYDDINDQWDGTDKNGSECKDGVYFYTYKALSTNGTEFEGQGNVNLIREK
;
A
#
# COMPACT_ATOMS: atom_id res chain seq x y z
N MET A 1 4.67 27.04 -22.49
CA MET A 1 3.88 28.15 -23.06
C MET A 1 2.44 27.69 -22.96
N PHE A 2 1.71 28.11 -21.91
CA PHE A 2 0.51 27.43 -21.36
C PHE A 2 0.87 26.01 -20.86
N GLY A 3 0.48 25.49 -19.69
CA GLY A 3 -0.65 25.68 -18.77
C GLY A 3 -1.20 24.26 -18.54
N PHE A 4 -1.42 23.71 -17.34
CA PHE A 4 -1.88 24.26 -16.05
C PHE A 4 -1.13 23.66 -14.84
N SER A 5 -1.40 24.21 -13.65
CA SER A 5 -1.13 23.57 -12.35
C SER A 5 -2.16 22.46 -12.06
N ILE A 6 -1.76 21.47 -11.28
CA ILE A 6 -2.69 20.62 -10.50
C ILE A 6 -2.23 20.71 -9.06
N GLU A 7 -3.03 21.36 -8.23
CA GLU A 7 -2.83 21.44 -6.78
C GLU A 7 -3.34 20.13 -6.16
N SER A 8 -2.48 19.42 -5.43
CA SER A 8 -2.92 18.32 -4.59
C SER A 8 -3.52 18.89 -3.30
N TYR A 9 -4.77 19.35 -3.39
CA TYR A 9 -5.58 19.55 -2.19
C TYR A 9 -5.84 18.18 -1.56
N SER A 10 -5.08 17.84 -0.52
CA SER A 10 -5.73 17.18 0.61
C SER A 10 -6.85 18.12 1.06
N GLN A 11 -8.09 17.65 1.16
CA GLN A 11 -9.16 18.47 1.71
C GLN A 11 -8.86 18.72 3.20
N ASN A 12 -8.12 19.80 3.47
CA ASN A 12 -8.41 20.65 4.62
C ASN A 12 -9.86 21.12 4.41
N LEU A 13 -10.81 20.32 4.88
CA LEU A 13 -12.23 20.54 4.70
C LEU A 13 -12.66 21.63 5.68
N THR A 14 -12.18 22.83 5.37
CA THR A 14 -12.54 24.07 6.02
C THR A 14 -13.96 24.44 5.63
N ASN A 15 -14.62 25.15 6.52
CA ASN A 15 -15.80 25.94 6.19
C ASN A 15 -15.46 27.23 5.42
N GLU A 16 -14.27 27.31 4.81
CA GLU A 16 -13.84 28.40 3.94
C GLU A 16 -13.95 27.99 2.48
N GLY A 17 -14.48 28.88 1.65
CA GLY A 17 -14.55 28.69 0.21
C GLY A 17 -14.91 29.98 -0.51
N THR A 18 -15.05 29.92 -1.83
CA THR A 18 -15.34 31.10 -2.67
C THR A 18 -16.78 31.17 -3.17
N GLU A 19 -17.58 30.13 -2.93
CA GLU A 19 -18.91 29.95 -3.53
C GLU A 19 -19.81 29.12 -2.60
N PHE A 20 -20.94 29.68 -2.19
CA PHE A 20 -21.90 29.08 -1.26
C PHE A 20 -23.34 29.27 -1.74
N TYR A 21 -24.19 28.28 -1.44
CA TYR A 21 -25.61 28.26 -1.77
C TYR A 21 -26.43 28.04 -0.49
N VAL A 22 -27.34 28.96 -0.20
CA VAL A 22 -28.07 29.03 1.09
C VAL A 22 -29.56 29.26 0.84
N ALA A 23 -30.41 28.70 1.72
CA ALA A 23 -31.85 28.97 1.74
C ALA A 23 -32.35 29.02 3.19
N PHE A 24 -33.31 29.91 3.49
CA PHE A 24 -33.95 29.97 4.81
C PHE A 24 -35.34 29.30 4.81
N PRO A 25 -35.67 28.48 5.82
CA PRO A 25 -37.01 27.91 6.04
C PRO A 25 -38.05 28.97 6.45
N GLU A 26 -39.33 28.58 6.53
CA GLU A 26 -40.44 29.51 6.77
C GLU A 26 -40.46 29.99 8.24
N VAL A 27 -40.49 31.31 8.45
CA VAL A 27 -40.56 31.88 9.80
C VAL A 27 -41.98 32.37 10.15
N TYR A 28 -42.57 31.86 11.23
CA TYR A 28 -43.93 32.21 11.71
C TYR A 28 -44.26 33.72 11.84
N ASP A 29 -43.25 34.59 11.92
CA ASP A 29 -43.37 36.05 12.01
C ASP A 29 -42.41 36.77 11.03
N ASN A 30 -42.28 36.22 9.82
CA ASN A 30 -41.39 36.67 8.74
C ASN A 30 -41.36 38.20 8.52
N ALA A 31 -42.51 38.87 8.60
CA ALA A 31 -42.67 40.30 8.39
C ALA A 31 -41.92 41.18 9.41
N ASN A 32 -41.48 40.61 10.53
CA ASN A 32 -40.68 41.27 11.55
C ASN A 32 -39.28 40.64 11.71
N ALA A 33 -39.01 39.50 11.05
CA ALA A 33 -37.73 38.83 11.07
C ALA A 33 -36.69 39.56 10.19
N THR A 34 -35.43 39.49 10.62
CA THR A 34 -34.26 39.97 9.89
C THR A 34 -33.44 38.75 9.48
N PHE A 35 -33.07 38.65 8.21
CA PHE A 35 -32.29 37.55 7.65
C PHE A 35 -30.93 38.11 7.25
N GLU A 36 -29.84 37.48 7.69
CA GLU A 36 -28.49 38.03 7.51
C GLU A 36 -27.50 36.95 7.09
N ILE A 37 -26.54 37.35 6.25
CA ILE A 37 -25.38 36.55 5.87
C ILE A 37 -24.15 37.20 6.53
N ASN A 38 -23.56 36.51 7.49
CA ASN A 38 -22.36 36.92 8.21
C ASN A 38 -21.14 36.24 7.57
N ILE A 39 -20.10 37.03 7.29
CA ILE A 39 -18.96 36.58 6.48
C ILE A 39 -17.66 36.96 7.20
N SER A 40 -16.77 35.99 7.39
CA SER A 40 -15.43 36.16 7.99
C SER A 40 -14.34 35.54 7.10
N SER A 41 -13.08 35.91 7.29
CA SER A 41 -11.94 35.39 6.51
C SER A 41 -10.61 35.64 7.23
N ARG A 42 -9.60 34.81 6.97
CA ARG A 42 -8.22 35.03 7.44
C ARG A 42 -7.50 36.15 6.68
N VAL A 43 -8.01 36.54 5.51
CA VAL A 43 -7.41 37.56 4.62
C VAL A 43 -8.40 38.68 4.30
N ASN A 44 -7.93 39.78 3.68
CA ASN A 44 -8.87 40.77 3.13
C ASN A 44 -9.59 40.12 1.93
N ALA A 45 -10.92 40.04 2.00
CA ALA A 45 -11.75 39.45 0.96
C ALA A 45 -12.76 40.46 0.43
N SER A 46 -13.17 40.33 -0.83
CA SER A 46 -14.28 41.07 -1.41
C SER A 46 -15.19 40.15 -2.21
N GLY A 47 -16.48 40.45 -2.23
CA GLY A 47 -17.46 39.52 -2.80
C GLY A 47 -18.85 40.12 -2.96
N ASN A 48 -19.82 39.26 -3.31
CA ASN A 48 -21.22 39.60 -3.52
C ASN A 48 -22.13 38.53 -2.90
N VAL A 49 -23.19 38.98 -2.24
CA VAL A 49 -24.35 38.16 -1.86
C VAL A 49 -25.50 38.55 -2.78
N GLU A 50 -26.12 37.58 -3.44
CA GLU A 50 -27.32 37.78 -4.26
C GLU A 50 -28.44 36.79 -3.88
N ILE A 51 -29.69 37.21 -4.10
CA ILE A 51 -30.84 36.30 -4.03
C ILE A 51 -31.35 36.14 -5.46
N THR A 52 -31.16 34.95 -6.01
CA THR A 52 -31.54 34.63 -7.38
C THR A 52 -33.06 34.77 -7.59
N GLY A 53 -33.49 34.98 -8.84
CA GLY A 53 -34.89 35.28 -9.19
C GLY A 53 -35.45 36.65 -8.73
N THR A 54 -34.92 37.26 -7.66
CA THR A 54 -35.51 38.45 -7.01
C THR A 54 -34.86 39.79 -7.42
N GLY A 55 -33.59 39.75 -7.82
CA GLY A 55 -32.81 40.94 -8.20
C GLY A 55 -32.12 41.65 -7.03
N PHE A 56 -32.10 41.05 -5.84
CA PHE A 56 -31.24 41.48 -4.74
C PHE A 56 -29.78 41.10 -5.03
N SER A 57 -28.85 42.06 -4.90
CA SER A 57 -27.41 41.86 -4.93
C SER A 57 -26.72 42.94 -4.10
N GLN A 58 -25.77 42.54 -3.26
CA GLN A 58 -24.99 43.43 -2.40
C GLN A 58 -23.54 42.96 -2.30
N ASN A 59 -22.62 43.85 -2.68
CA ASN A 59 -21.19 43.63 -2.49
C ASN A 59 -20.78 43.79 -1.02
N PHE A 60 -19.82 42.99 -0.56
CA PHE A 60 -19.21 43.05 0.76
C PHE A 60 -17.68 43.15 0.68
N ASN A 61 -17.04 43.56 1.78
CA ASN A 61 -15.58 43.50 1.94
C ASN A 61 -15.29 43.07 3.39
N VAL A 62 -14.50 42.01 3.57
CA VAL A 62 -14.09 41.44 4.86
C VAL A 62 -12.67 41.89 5.18
N VAL A 63 -12.42 42.17 6.46
CA VAL A 63 -11.08 42.45 7.01
C VAL A 63 -10.71 41.28 7.93
N PRO A 64 -9.46 40.79 7.94
CA PRO A 64 -9.03 39.71 8.83
C PRO A 64 -9.47 39.90 10.28
N GLY A 65 -10.04 38.86 10.87
CA GLY A 65 -10.54 38.86 12.25
C GLY A 65 -11.88 39.58 12.47
N VAL A 66 -12.49 40.19 11.44
CA VAL A 66 -13.72 40.98 11.57
C VAL A 66 -14.87 40.36 10.78
N VAL A 67 -16.03 40.19 11.44
CA VAL A 67 -17.27 39.72 10.81
C VAL A 67 -17.92 40.84 9.98
N THR A 68 -18.31 40.51 8.76
CA THR A 68 -19.02 41.40 7.83
C THR A 68 -20.43 40.88 7.57
N THR A 69 -21.45 41.65 7.99
CA THR A 69 -22.86 41.26 7.88
C THR A 69 -23.53 41.88 6.65
N VAL A 70 -24.27 41.06 5.90
CA VAL A 70 -25.15 41.47 4.80
C VAL A 70 -26.60 41.13 5.17
N THR A 71 -27.38 42.16 5.52
CA THR A 71 -28.82 42.03 5.80
C THR A 71 -29.62 41.87 4.50
N LEU A 72 -30.38 40.79 4.40
CA LEU A 72 -31.22 40.44 3.25
C LEU A 72 -32.61 41.10 3.30
N VAL A 73 -33.30 41.11 2.16
CA VAL A 73 -34.72 41.49 2.10
C VAL A 73 -35.56 40.28 2.52
N GLY A 74 -36.21 40.33 3.69
CA GLY A 74 -36.93 39.18 4.23
C GLY A 74 -38.02 38.58 3.32
N ALA A 75 -38.73 39.40 2.53
CA ALA A 75 -39.73 38.89 1.57
C ALA A 75 -39.14 38.11 0.38
N ASP A 76 -37.83 38.24 0.16
CA ASP A 76 -37.06 37.57 -0.89
C ASP A 76 -36.31 36.35 -0.34
N ALA A 77 -35.83 36.41 0.92
CA ALA A 77 -35.10 35.34 1.60
C ALA A 77 -35.98 34.25 2.25
N ASP A 78 -37.19 34.60 2.70
CA ASP A 78 -38.16 33.69 3.35
C ASP A 78 -38.89 32.83 2.30
N ILE A 79 -38.85 31.50 2.46
CA ILE A 79 -39.41 30.52 1.52
C ILE A 79 -40.65 29.89 2.16
N THR A 80 -41.83 30.21 1.62
CA THR A 80 -43.14 29.83 2.17
C THR A 80 -43.99 29.03 1.17
N ILE A 81 -43.36 28.20 0.32
CA ILE A 81 -44.05 27.51 -0.77
C ILE A 81 -43.65 26.04 -0.90
N ASN A 82 -44.62 25.16 -0.67
CA ASN A 82 -44.39 23.73 -0.57
C ASN A 82 -44.33 23.03 -1.93
N GLU A 83 -43.42 22.06 -2.03
CA GLU A 83 -43.32 21.08 -3.11
C GLU A 83 -43.32 21.73 -4.51
N THR A 84 -42.64 22.87 -4.63
CA THR A 84 -42.54 23.66 -5.85
C THR A 84 -41.11 24.16 -6.01
N VAL A 85 -40.54 23.97 -7.20
CA VAL A 85 -39.21 24.48 -7.57
C VAL A 85 -39.28 25.98 -7.85
N ILE A 86 -38.32 26.75 -7.32
CA ILE A 86 -38.17 28.20 -7.55
C ILE A 86 -36.72 28.67 -7.54
N GLU A 87 -36.40 29.65 -8.39
CA GLU A 87 -35.17 30.47 -8.31
C GLU A 87 -35.23 31.39 -7.07
N ARG A 88 -34.68 30.93 -5.93
CA ARG A 88 -34.53 31.71 -4.69
C ARG A 88 -33.29 31.36 -3.86
N ALA A 89 -32.34 30.58 -4.39
CA ALA A 89 -31.09 30.36 -3.67
C ALA A 89 -30.38 31.70 -3.40
N ILE A 90 -29.90 31.85 -2.18
CA ILE A 90 -28.99 32.90 -1.75
C ILE A 90 -27.59 32.44 -2.14
N HIS A 91 -26.99 33.11 -3.12
CA HIS A 91 -25.70 32.78 -3.68
C HIS A 91 -24.65 33.77 -3.15
N VAL A 92 -23.60 33.25 -2.51
CA VAL A 92 -22.50 34.04 -1.93
C VAL A 92 -21.23 33.71 -2.69
N THR A 93 -20.59 34.74 -3.23
CA THR A 93 -19.33 34.64 -3.99
C THR A 93 -18.26 35.56 -3.42
N SER A 94 -17.00 35.13 -3.44
CA SER A 94 -15.84 35.93 -3.02
C SER A 94 -14.61 35.73 -3.92
N ASP A 95 -13.69 36.69 -3.87
CA ASP A 95 -12.42 36.69 -4.60
C ASP A 95 -11.33 35.80 -3.98
N VAL A 96 -11.46 35.49 -2.70
CA VAL A 96 -10.61 34.58 -1.90
C VAL A 96 -11.49 33.81 -0.91
N PRO A 97 -11.03 32.69 -0.33
CA PRO A 97 -11.82 31.93 0.63
C PRO A 97 -12.33 32.76 1.82
N VAL A 98 -13.61 32.60 2.12
CA VAL A 98 -14.33 33.19 3.26
C VAL A 98 -15.16 32.11 3.95
N THR A 99 -15.50 32.29 5.22
CA THR A 99 -16.52 31.51 5.91
C THR A 99 -17.85 32.24 5.88
N VAL A 100 -18.96 31.51 5.73
CA VAL A 100 -20.32 32.05 5.69
C VAL A 100 -21.18 31.45 6.79
N TYR A 101 -21.96 32.30 7.47
CA TYR A 101 -23.01 31.91 8.41
C TYR A 101 -24.30 32.64 8.05
N ALA A 102 -25.36 31.87 7.87
CA ALA A 102 -26.70 32.39 7.63
C ALA A 102 -27.44 32.48 8.98
N SER A 103 -28.01 33.64 9.31
CA SER A 103 -28.70 33.83 10.58
C SER A 103 -30.05 34.51 10.45
N THR A 104 -31.00 34.14 11.32
CA THR A 104 -32.29 34.83 11.46
C THR A 104 -32.43 35.46 12.84
N PHE A 105 -32.89 36.70 12.88
CA PHE A 105 -33.12 37.46 14.11
C PHE A 105 -34.56 37.98 14.17
N HIS A 106 -35.27 37.68 15.26
CA HIS A 106 -36.59 38.28 15.50
C HIS A 106 -36.91 38.45 16.98
N ASN A 107 -36.82 39.71 17.46
CA ASN A 107 -37.06 40.11 18.85
C ASN A 107 -36.21 39.32 19.85
N ALA A 108 -36.67 38.14 20.30
CA ALA A 108 -36.06 37.29 21.31
C ALA A 108 -35.46 35.99 20.74
N ARG A 109 -35.33 35.91 19.41
CA ARG A 109 -34.92 34.73 18.64
C ARG A 109 -33.66 35.05 17.86
N SER A 110 -32.72 34.12 17.90
CA SER A 110 -31.47 34.16 17.14
C SER A 110 -31.08 32.74 16.77
N GLU A 111 -31.10 32.44 15.48
CA GLU A 111 -30.55 31.21 14.94
C GLU A 111 -29.47 31.53 13.93
N ALA A 112 -28.48 30.66 13.85
CA ALA A 112 -27.42 30.75 12.87
C ALA A 112 -26.99 29.35 12.45
N SER A 113 -27.02 29.09 11.14
CA SER A 113 -26.35 27.95 10.53
C SER A 113 -25.02 28.42 9.94
N ILE A 114 -23.97 27.66 10.22
CA ILE A 114 -22.80 27.61 9.34
C ILE A 114 -23.23 27.21 7.92
N CYS A 115 -22.53 27.71 6.91
CA CYS A 115 -22.79 27.37 5.51
C CYS A 115 -21.57 26.69 4.90
N LEU A 116 -21.76 25.52 4.28
CA LEU A 116 -20.72 24.80 3.56
C LEU A 116 -20.49 25.40 2.15
N PRO A 117 -19.23 25.54 1.72
CA PRO A 117 -18.94 25.91 0.34
C PRO A 117 -19.33 24.76 -0.60
N ILE A 118 -19.55 25.06 -1.88
CA ILE A 118 -19.99 24.05 -2.87
C ILE A 118 -19.04 22.82 -2.97
N THR A 119 -17.75 23.03 -2.71
CA THR A 119 -16.71 21.98 -2.68
C THR A 119 -16.81 21.02 -1.49
N ALA A 120 -17.66 21.33 -0.50
CA ALA A 120 -17.87 20.57 0.74
C ALA A 120 -19.27 19.95 0.84
N LEU A 121 -20.13 20.13 -0.17
CA LEU A 121 -21.46 19.54 -0.23
C LEU A 121 -21.40 18.05 -0.58
N SER A 122 -22.46 17.30 -0.24
CA SER A 122 -22.61 15.87 -0.58
C SER A 122 -23.68 15.65 -1.65
N SER A 123 -23.76 14.40 -2.09
CA SER A 123 -24.77 13.85 -2.98
C SER A 123 -25.89 13.13 -2.23
N ASP A 124 -25.82 13.08 -0.89
CA ASP A 124 -26.75 12.35 -0.05
C ASP A 124 -26.91 12.96 1.34
N TYR A 125 -28.13 12.93 1.86
CA TYR A 125 -28.52 13.55 3.12
C TYR A 125 -29.63 12.78 3.82
N MET A 126 -29.59 12.78 5.15
CA MET A 126 -30.74 12.41 5.98
C MET A 126 -31.20 13.61 6.80
N VAL A 127 -32.45 13.98 6.60
CA VAL A 127 -33.13 15.10 7.26
C VAL A 127 -33.29 14.80 8.75
N THR A 128 -32.93 15.78 9.58
CA THR A 128 -33.25 15.81 11.00
C THR A 128 -34.00 17.10 11.28
N THR A 129 -35.22 17.00 11.79
CA THR A 129 -36.09 18.15 12.09
C THR A 129 -36.64 18.05 13.50
N TYR A 130 -37.31 19.11 13.96
CA TYR A 130 -37.95 19.07 15.27
C TYR A 130 -39.38 18.51 15.19
N PRO A 131 -39.84 17.70 16.16
CA PRO A 131 -41.22 17.21 16.17
C PRO A 131 -42.24 18.34 16.18
N THR A 132 -43.27 18.21 15.34
CA THR A 132 -44.37 19.20 15.26
C THR A 132 -44.93 19.56 16.63
N MET A 133 -45.26 20.84 16.83
CA MET A 133 -45.67 21.37 18.14
C MET A 133 -47.04 22.06 18.16
N LEU A 134 -47.79 21.80 19.24
CA LEU A 134 -49.19 22.22 19.37
C LEU A 134 -49.33 23.66 19.92
N LYS A 135 -49.65 24.61 19.04
CA LYS A 135 -49.99 26.00 19.40
C LYS A 135 -51.50 26.23 19.27
N SER A 136 -52.16 26.63 20.34
CA SER A 136 -53.60 26.97 20.32
C SER A 136 -54.54 25.91 19.71
N GLY A 137 -54.12 24.63 19.70
CA GLY A 137 -54.88 23.51 19.13
C GLY A 137 -54.53 23.15 17.67
N ILE A 138 -53.50 23.75 17.08
CA ILE A 138 -52.97 23.45 15.74
C ILE A 138 -51.52 22.97 15.89
N TRP A 139 -51.14 21.90 15.18
CA TRP A 139 -49.75 21.45 15.07
C TRP A 139 -49.03 22.26 13.98
N TRP A 140 -47.90 22.86 14.33
CA TRP A 140 -46.99 23.57 13.44
C TRP A 140 -45.89 22.64 12.94
N GLN A 141 -45.44 22.85 11.70
CA GLN A 141 -44.76 21.85 10.88
C GLN A 141 -43.23 21.91 11.02
N SER A 142 -42.57 20.75 10.97
CA SER A 142 -41.17 20.63 10.56
C SER A 142 -41.02 20.70 9.05
N GLU A 143 -39.84 21.10 8.59
CA GLU A 143 -39.55 21.31 7.18
C GLU A 143 -38.08 21.16 6.80
N PHE A 144 -37.81 21.02 5.51
CA PHE A 144 -36.48 21.15 4.94
C PHE A 144 -36.54 21.72 3.52
N ILE A 145 -35.41 22.25 3.06
CA ILE A 145 -35.22 22.83 1.73
C ILE A 145 -33.98 22.20 1.10
N VAL A 146 -34.13 21.72 -0.15
CA VAL A 146 -33.01 21.34 -1.02
C VAL A 146 -32.62 22.54 -1.88
N VAL A 147 -31.33 22.76 -2.09
CA VAL A 147 -30.75 23.88 -2.84
C VAL A 147 -29.72 23.36 -3.83
N ALA A 148 -29.93 23.59 -5.13
CA ALA A 148 -28.95 23.27 -6.15
C ALA A 148 -27.79 24.27 -6.17
N GLY A 149 -26.59 23.76 -6.43
CA GLY A 149 -25.37 24.56 -6.58
C GLY A 149 -25.25 25.21 -7.96
N ASN A 150 -24.06 25.15 -8.55
CA ASN A 150 -23.75 25.72 -9.87
C ASN A 150 -23.97 24.74 -11.05
N THR A 151 -24.27 23.47 -10.76
CA THR A 151 -24.73 22.47 -11.72
C THR A 151 -26.19 22.08 -11.44
N PRO A 152 -26.98 21.68 -12.46
CA PRO A 152 -28.27 21.04 -12.22
C PRO A 152 -28.07 19.78 -11.37
N CYS A 153 -29.08 19.40 -10.58
CA CYS A 153 -29.11 18.13 -9.89
C CYS A 153 -30.49 17.45 -9.96
N ASP A 154 -30.49 16.13 -10.12
CA ASP A 154 -31.67 15.29 -9.98
C ASP A 154 -31.61 14.57 -8.63
N VAL A 155 -32.61 14.78 -7.77
CA VAL A 155 -32.66 14.18 -6.43
C VAL A 155 -33.96 13.42 -6.17
N THR A 156 -33.83 12.26 -5.54
CA THR A 156 -34.93 11.48 -4.98
C THR A 156 -35.07 11.76 -3.49
N ILE A 157 -36.23 12.28 -3.08
CA ILE A 157 -36.61 12.55 -1.69
C ILE A 157 -37.57 11.45 -1.22
N ILE A 158 -37.29 10.81 -0.08
CA ILE A 158 -38.22 9.88 0.58
C ILE A 158 -38.65 10.50 1.92
N PRO A 159 -39.88 11.07 2.03
CA PRO A 159 -40.33 11.73 3.24
C PRO A 159 -40.73 10.72 4.32
N SER A 160 -40.29 10.92 5.57
CA SER A 160 -40.61 10.02 6.69
C SER A 160 -42.04 10.18 7.24
N CYS A 161 -42.75 11.24 6.84
CA CYS A 161 -44.15 11.43 7.15
C CYS A 161 -44.94 11.96 5.93
N THR A 162 -46.28 12.01 6.03
CA THR A 162 -47.09 12.64 4.99
C THR A 162 -46.80 14.14 4.91
N THR A 163 -46.50 14.62 3.71
CA THR A 163 -46.12 16.01 3.43
C THR A 163 -47.35 16.93 3.25
N GLU A 164 -47.15 18.24 3.25
CA GLU A 164 -48.23 19.22 3.04
C GLU A 164 -48.85 19.18 1.64
N GLY A 165 -48.08 18.88 0.58
CA GLY A 165 -48.62 18.62 -0.77
C GLY A 165 -49.38 17.29 -0.88
N GLY A 166 -49.32 16.46 0.17
CA GLY A 166 -50.11 15.24 0.31
C GLY A 166 -49.42 13.97 -0.17
N VAL A 167 -48.11 13.99 -0.35
CA VAL A 167 -47.30 12.79 -0.61
C VAL A 167 -47.29 11.93 0.65
N PRO A 168 -47.67 10.63 0.60
CA PRO A 168 -47.62 9.76 1.78
C PRO A 168 -46.18 9.46 2.22
N ALA A 169 -46.00 9.24 3.52
CA ALA A 169 -44.73 8.74 4.09
C ALA A 169 -44.16 7.55 3.30
N GLY A 170 -42.85 7.54 3.05
CA GLY A 170 -42.15 6.50 2.30
C GLY A 170 -42.40 6.49 0.79
N THR A 171 -43.12 7.48 0.24
CA THR A 171 -43.35 7.59 -1.22
C THR A 171 -42.29 8.49 -1.85
N PRO A 172 -41.45 8.00 -2.78
CA PRO A 172 -40.42 8.81 -3.41
C PRO A 172 -40.98 10.02 -4.17
N ILE A 173 -40.29 11.14 -4.06
CA ILE A 173 -40.51 12.38 -4.82
C ILE A 173 -39.23 12.66 -5.61
N ALA A 174 -39.27 12.49 -6.93
CA ALA A 174 -38.19 12.91 -7.81
C ALA A 174 -38.28 14.42 -8.07
N VAL A 175 -37.17 15.13 -7.88
CA VAL A 175 -37.07 16.59 -8.05
C VAL A 175 -35.85 16.91 -8.90
N HIS A 176 -36.08 17.57 -10.02
CA HIS A 176 -35.04 18.22 -10.82
C HIS A 176 -34.87 19.67 -10.34
N LEU A 177 -33.63 20.10 -10.15
CA LEU A 177 -33.29 21.49 -9.84
C LEU A 177 -32.23 21.99 -10.85
N ASP A 178 -32.52 23.09 -11.55
CA ASP A 178 -31.50 23.86 -12.26
C ASP A 178 -30.64 24.67 -11.25
N PRO A 179 -29.44 25.16 -11.64
CA PRO A 179 -28.59 25.94 -10.75
C PRO A 179 -29.31 27.13 -10.11
N ASN A 180 -29.07 27.36 -8.81
CA ASN A 180 -29.73 28.38 -7.98
C ASN A 180 -31.22 28.13 -7.66
N GLU A 181 -31.81 27.00 -8.06
CA GLU A 181 -33.17 26.64 -7.67
C GLU A 181 -33.23 25.95 -6.30
N VAL A 182 -34.39 26.07 -5.64
CA VAL A 182 -34.68 25.46 -4.33
C VAL A 182 -36.01 24.73 -4.33
N TYR A 183 -36.14 23.71 -3.48
CA TYR A 183 -37.36 22.93 -3.28
C TYR A 183 -37.62 22.64 -1.80
N GLN A 184 -38.77 23.08 -1.29
CA GLN A 184 -39.18 22.96 0.12
C GLN A 184 -40.14 21.77 0.33
N VAL A 185 -39.94 21.03 1.42
CA VAL A 185 -40.85 19.99 1.91
C VAL A 185 -41.26 20.29 3.34
N GLN A 186 -42.57 20.40 3.60
CA GLN A 186 -43.16 20.58 4.93
C GLN A 186 -43.95 19.34 5.36
N ALA A 187 -43.93 19.02 6.66
CA ALA A 187 -44.83 18.03 7.24
C ALA A 187 -46.30 18.47 7.07
N GLN A 188 -47.26 17.53 7.08
CA GLN A 188 -48.68 17.89 6.93
C GLN A 188 -49.23 18.77 8.07
N THR A 189 -49.82 19.91 7.72
CA THR A 189 -50.47 20.88 8.63
C THR A 189 -51.48 20.21 9.56
N GLY A 190 -51.33 20.44 10.86
CA GLY A 190 -52.28 19.92 11.86
C GLY A 190 -52.17 18.41 12.14
N ALA A 191 -51.19 17.71 11.57
CA ALA A 191 -50.79 16.37 11.98
C ALA A 191 -49.68 16.42 13.04
N ALA A 192 -49.62 15.41 13.91
CA ALA A 192 -48.59 15.26 14.93
C ALA A 192 -47.42 14.41 14.38
N ASN A 193 -46.86 14.87 13.26
CA ASN A 193 -45.85 14.15 12.48
C ASN A 193 -44.46 14.81 12.65
N ASP A 194 -43.44 14.28 11.98
CA ASP A 194 -42.10 14.86 11.90
C ASP A 194 -41.42 14.38 10.61
N LEU A 195 -40.56 15.21 9.99
CA LEU A 195 -39.78 14.86 8.78
C LEU A 195 -38.40 14.26 9.10
N THR A 196 -38.03 14.12 10.37
CA THR A 196 -36.82 13.41 10.80
C THR A 196 -36.78 12.00 10.21
N GLY A 197 -35.63 11.63 9.64
CA GLY A 197 -35.44 10.36 8.93
C GLY A 197 -35.94 10.36 7.48
N SER A 198 -36.30 11.52 6.91
CA SER A 198 -36.47 11.63 5.46
C SER A 198 -35.09 11.54 4.78
N THR A 199 -34.97 10.83 3.67
CA THR A 199 -33.72 10.76 2.90
C THR A 199 -33.81 11.61 1.63
N ILE A 200 -32.68 12.12 1.19
CA ILE A 200 -32.52 12.89 -0.05
C ILE A 200 -31.22 12.40 -0.69
N VAL A 201 -31.29 11.88 -1.92
CA VAL A 201 -30.15 11.27 -2.61
C VAL A 201 -30.12 11.75 -4.06
N ALA A 202 -28.94 12.11 -4.58
CA ALA A 202 -28.71 12.37 -5.99
C ALA A 202 -28.97 11.09 -6.80
N ASP A 203 -29.79 11.19 -7.85
CA ASP A 203 -30.17 10.03 -8.68
C ASP A 203 -28.95 9.40 -9.40
N ASN A 204 -27.85 10.14 -9.52
CA ASN A 204 -26.56 9.69 -10.09
C ASN A 204 -25.45 9.47 -9.05
N GLY A 205 -25.77 9.55 -7.75
CA GLY A 205 -24.82 9.40 -6.64
C GLY A 205 -23.73 10.49 -6.51
N THR A 206 -23.66 11.45 -7.42
CA THR A 206 -22.50 12.38 -7.55
C THR A 206 -22.87 13.86 -7.55
N ASP A 207 -24.08 14.24 -7.95
CA ASP A 207 -24.54 15.65 -7.94
C ASP A 207 -24.48 16.24 -6.53
N LYS A 208 -23.87 17.42 -6.39
CA LYS A 208 -23.69 18.07 -5.08
C LYS A 208 -24.72 19.18 -4.86
N PHE A 209 -25.45 19.09 -3.75
CA PHE A 209 -26.52 20.02 -3.38
C PHE A 209 -26.49 20.31 -1.88
N ALA A 210 -27.10 21.42 -1.44
CA ALA A 210 -27.22 21.75 -0.03
C ALA A 210 -28.62 21.42 0.49
N VAL A 211 -28.72 21.05 1.76
CA VAL A 211 -30.01 20.81 2.44
C VAL A 211 -30.05 21.65 3.71
N PHE A 212 -31.14 22.39 3.92
CA PHE A 212 -31.37 23.20 5.11
C PHE A 212 -32.67 22.76 5.79
N ASN A 213 -32.57 22.30 7.04
CA ASN A 213 -33.69 21.84 7.85
C ASN A 213 -34.20 22.99 8.74
N GLY A 214 -35.47 22.89 9.16
CA GLY A 214 -36.11 23.89 10.01
C GLY A 214 -37.41 23.43 10.64
N HIS A 215 -38.05 24.35 11.36
CA HIS A 215 -39.37 24.16 11.92
C HIS A 215 -40.09 25.51 12.04
N ILE A 216 -41.32 25.66 11.54
CA ILE A 216 -41.97 26.98 11.45
C ILE A 216 -42.14 27.66 12.84
N TRP A 217 -42.32 26.87 13.90
CA TRP A 217 -42.64 27.39 15.25
C TRP A 217 -42.34 26.46 16.46
N THR A 218 -41.36 26.74 17.33
CA THR A 218 -41.23 26.06 18.65
C THR A 218 -41.81 26.86 19.85
N TYR A 219 -41.79 26.30 21.08
CA TYR A 219 -42.33 26.94 22.30
C TYR A 219 -41.28 27.10 23.41
N LEU A 220 -40.81 28.34 23.60
CA LEU A 220 -40.00 28.75 24.74
C LEU A 220 -40.90 29.18 25.93
N THR A 221 -40.51 28.83 27.16
CA THR A 221 -41.43 28.85 28.32
C THR A 221 -41.55 30.18 29.07
N THR A 222 -40.62 31.12 28.92
CA THR A 222 -40.45 32.26 29.86
C THR A 222 -40.36 33.66 29.25
N CYS A 223 -40.11 33.82 27.94
CA CYS A 223 -40.14 35.12 27.26
C CYS A 223 -41.58 35.51 26.87
N GLY A 224 -42.23 36.30 27.72
CA GLY A 224 -43.68 36.52 27.70
C GLY A 224 -44.29 36.94 26.35
N ASN A 225 -45.26 36.15 25.87
CA ASN A 225 -46.13 36.39 24.72
C ASN A 225 -45.48 36.49 23.32
N GLN A 226 -44.18 36.22 23.13
CA GLN A 226 -43.54 36.19 21.81
C GLN A 226 -42.79 34.87 21.50
N ASN A 227 -43.38 33.78 21.94
CA ASN A 227 -42.89 32.42 21.79
C ASN A 227 -42.83 32.04 20.29
N ALA A 228 -41.63 31.86 19.76
CA ALA A 228 -41.23 30.93 18.69
C ALA A 228 -39.69 30.85 18.72
N ASP A 229 -39.14 29.82 18.11
CA ASP A 229 -37.75 29.66 17.66
C ASP A 229 -37.89 28.66 16.47
N PRO A 230 -37.52 29.07 15.24
CA PRO A 230 -37.62 28.20 14.06
C PRO A 230 -36.57 27.09 13.86
N LEU A 231 -35.58 26.93 14.74
CA LEU A 231 -34.56 25.85 14.68
C LEU A 231 -33.94 25.61 13.27
N PHE A 232 -33.38 26.66 12.64
CA PHE A 232 -32.72 26.61 11.32
C PHE A 232 -31.30 26.00 11.33
N GLU A 233 -31.04 25.03 10.46
CA GLU A 233 -29.73 24.34 10.36
C GLU A 233 -29.45 23.75 8.96
N GLN A 234 -28.21 23.86 8.46
CA GLN A 234 -27.75 23.10 7.29
C GLN A 234 -27.48 21.64 7.67
N ALA A 235 -28.08 20.70 6.93
CA ALA A 235 -27.71 19.30 7.04
C ALA A 235 -26.31 19.07 6.45
N TYR A 236 -25.55 18.20 7.11
CA TYR A 236 -24.27 17.69 6.61
C TYR A 236 -24.48 16.37 5.88
N GLY A 237 -23.68 16.13 4.84
CA GLY A 237 -23.70 14.87 4.10
C GLY A 237 -22.95 13.77 4.84
N VAL A 238 -23.08 12.52 4.38
CA VAL A 238 -22.63 11.39 5.21
C VAL A 238 -21.11 11.27 5.35
N GLU A 239 -20.33 11.95 4.51
CA GLU A 239 -18.86 11.81 4.41
C GLU A 239 -18.04 13.02 4.92
N SER A 240 -18.67 14.12 5.36
CA SER A 240 -17.96 15.42 5.54
C SER A 240 -17.10 15.53 6.82
N TRP A 241 -15.77 15.40 6.71
CA TRP A 241 -14.79 15.56 7.80
C TRP A 241 -13.67 16.55 7.47
N GLY A 242 -13.28 17.40 8.41
CA GLY A 242 -12.24 18.43 8.23
C GLY A 242 -11.18 18.44 9.34
N SER A 243 -10.19 19.32 9.23
CA SER A 243 -9.07 19.48 10.19
C SER A 243 -8.89 20.91 10.68
N GLU A 244 -9.54 21.88 10.04
CA GLU A 244 -9.41 23.31 10.28
C GLU A 244 -10.79 23.96 10.19
N TYR A 245 -11.21 24.66 11.25
CA TYR A 245 -12.52 25.29 11.35
C TYR A 245 -12.42 26.73 11.87
N ILE A 246 -12.93 27.70 11.12
CA ILE A 246 -13.17 29.05 11.66
C ILE A 246 -14.51 29.05 12.37
N LEU A 247 -14.55 29.59 13.58
CA LEU A 247 -15.75 29.83 14.37
C LEU A 247 -16.00 31.34 14.45
N THR A 248 -17.26 31.76 14.43
CA THR A 248 -17.62 33.19 14.41
C THR A 248 -18.52 33.48 15.59
N ILE A 249 -18.13 34.45 16.42
CA ILE A 249 -18.87 34.82 17.63
C ILE A 249 -19.68 36.09 17.34
N THR A 250 -20.99 36.06 17.60
CA THR A 250 -21.84 37.25 17.63
C THR A 250 -21.84 37.92 19.00
N LEU A 251 -22.04 39.23 19.04
CA LEU A 251 -21.84 40.13 20.20
C LEU A 251 -22.49 39.71 21.54
N GLU A 252 -21.65 39.66 22.59
CA GLU A 252 -21.92 39.69 24.05
C GLU A 252 -22.95 38.71 24.69
N GLN A 253 -22.46 37.57 25.21
CA GLN A 253 -22.58 37.25 26.65
C GLN A 253 -21.66 36.12 27.14
N ASP A 254 -21.54 36.00 28.47
CA ASP A 254 -20.91 34.86 29.16
C ASP A 254 -21.58 33.53 28.72
N ASP A 255 -20.82 32.44 28.65
CA ASP A 255 -21.24 31.08 28.25
C ASP A 255 -21.41 30.81 26.72
N ASN A 256 -20.59 31.44 25.87
CA ASN A 256 -20.29 30.88 24.54
C ASN A 256 -19.29 29.70 24.68
N ALA A 257 -19.46 28.62 23.93
CA ALA A 257 -18.59 27.44 23.97
C ALA A 257 -18.40 26.76 22.61
N TYR A 258 -17.34 25.97 22.47
CA TYR A 258 -17.04 25.12 21.32
C TYR A 258 -16.72 23.69 21.78
N ARG A 259 -16.85 22.75 20.86
CA ARG A 259 -16.55 21.35 21.08
C ARG A 259 -15.77 20.76 19.90
N VAL A 260 -14.79 19.91 20.20
CA VAL A 260 -13.99 19.19 19.21
C VAL A 260 -14.18 17.69 19.41
N VAL A 261 -14.51 16.97 18.35
CA VAL A 261 -14.70 15.51 18.33
C VAL A 261 -13.66 14.89 17.41
N ALA A 262 -12.88 13.91 17.88
CA ALA A 262 -11.79 13.34 17.11
C ALA A 262 -12.25 12.21 16.17
N LYS A 263 -11.86 12.27 14.88
CA LYS A 263 -12.04 11.17 13.89
C LYS A 263 -11.03 10.04 14.10
N GLU A 264 -9.89 10.33 14.71
CA GLU A 264 -8.74 9.42 14.79
C GLU A 264 -8.12 9.33 16.19
N ASN A 265 -7.31 8.29 16.40
CA ASN A 265 -6.47 8.19 17.59
C ASN A 265 -5.29 9.16 17.53
N GLY A 266 -5.01 9.84 18.66
CA GLY A 266 -3.88 10.78 18.76
C GLY A 266 -4.18 12.18 18.22
N THR A 267 -5.45 12.55 18.13
CA THR A 267 -5.90 13.88 17.69
C THR A 267 -5.57 14.92 18.75
N THR A 268 -4.76 15.91 18.36
CA THR A 268 -4.47 17.12 19.13
C THR A 268 -4.95 18.32 18.34
N PHE A 269 -5.42 19.36 19.02
CA PHE A 269 -5.88 20.57 18.36
C PHE A 269 -5.38 21.83 19.09
N THR A 270 -5.34 22.93 18.35
CA THR A 270 -5.10 24.28 18.82
C THR A 270 -6.39 25.08 18.75
N VAL A 271 -6.44 26.15 19.54
CA VAL A 271 -7.44 27.20 19.44
C VAL A 271 -6.66 28.51 19.34
N ASP A 272 -6.80 29.21 18.22
CA ASP A 272 -5.97 30.37 17.82
C ASP A 272 -4.45 30.09 17.93
N GLY A 273 -4.04 28.91 17.44
CA GLY A 273 -2.65 28.45 17.52
C GLY A 273 -2.18 28.01 18.92
N VAL A 274 -3.00 28.13 19.97
CA VAL A 274 -2.68 27.68 21.33
C VAL A 274 -3.09 26.20 21.52
N PRO A 275 -2.15 25.27 21.79
CA PRO A 275 -2.48 23.87 22.06
C PRO A 275 -3.44 23.73 23.25
N THR A 276 -4.61 23.14 22.98
CA THR A 276 -5.74 23.18 23.90
C THR A 276 -6.25 21.76 24.16
N GLY A 277 -6.66 21.50 25.41
CA GLY A 277 -7.18 20.20 25.82
C GLY A 277 -6.15 19.06 25.93
N PRO A 278 -6.60 17.83 26.20
CA PRO A 278 -5.78 16.62 26.16
C PRO A 278 -5.68 16.07 24.73
N VAL A 279 -4.78 15.10 24.52
CA VAL A 279 -4.80 14.26 23.31
C VAL A 279 -6.10 13.44 23.28
N LEU A 280 -6.87 13.58 22.22
CA LEU A 280 -8.12 12.88 21.97
C LEU A 280 -7.86 11.59 21.17
N ASN A 281 -8.62 10.54 21.49
CA ASN A 281 -8.69 9.32 20.69
C ASN A 281 -9.97 9.32 19.84
N ILE A 282 -10.14 8.31 18.99
CA ILE A 282 -11.32 8.17 18.13
C ILE A 282 -12.63 8.26 18.94
N GLY A 283 -13.48 9.22 18.61
CA GLY A 283 -14.74 9.49 19.33
C GLY A 283 -14.59 10.17 20.70
N ASP A 284 -13.37 10.48 21.16
CA ASP A 284 -13.19 11.37 22.32
C ASP A 284 -13.60 12.80 21.96
N VAL A 285 -14.08 13.52 22.99
CA VAL A 285 -14.68 14.85 22.86
C VAL A 285 -14.00 15.81 23.83
N TYR A 286 -13.67 17.00 23.36
CA TYR A 286 -13.26 18.14 24.18
C TYR A 286 -14.32 19.24 24.15
N ASP A 287 -14.59 19.84 25.31
CA ASP A 287 -15.41 21.05 25.48
C ASP A 287 -14.52 22.21 25.94
N GLY A 288 -14.63 23.37 25.29
CA GLY A 288 -13.96 24.60 25.68
C GLY A 288 -14.91 25.79 25.67
N ASN A 289 -14.68 26.76 26.55
CA ASN A 289 -15.42 28.01 26.58
C ASN A 289 -14.59 29.12 25.92
N PHE A 290 -15.25 30.09 25.29
CA PHE A 290 -14.58 31.28 24.78
C PHE A 290 -14.40 32.32 25.90
N SER A 291 -13.27 33.01 25.93
CA SER A 291 -12.91 33.96 27.00
C SER A 291 -13.06 35.44 26.65
N ASP A 292 -13.12 35.78 25.36
CA ASP A 292 -13.24 37.15 24.85
C ASP A 292 -14.24 37.21 23.69
N VAL A 293 -14.71 38.42 23.38
CA VAL A 293 -15.71 38.73 22.33
C VAL A 293 -15.09 39.59 21.22
N ASP A 294 -15.66 39.49 20.02
CA ASP A 294 -15.40 40.29 18.80
C ASP A 294 -14.32 39.79 17.80
N GLU A 295 -13.75 38.59 17.98
CA GLU A 295 -12.83 37.98 16.98
C GLU A 295 -13.32 36.59 16.50
N GLY A 296 -12.98 36.24 15.26
CA GLY A 296 -13.22 34.90 14.70
C GLY A 296 -12.11 33.94 15.11
N ILE A 297 -12.48 32.74 15.58
CA ILE A 297 -11.58 31.83 16.30
C ILE A 297 -11.25 30.62 15.44
N MET A 298 -9.96 30.30 15.34
CA MET A 298 -9.44 29.21 14.54
C MET A 298 -9.25 27.95 15.38
N ILE A 299 -9.88 26.83 14.99
CA ILE A 299 -9.59 25.51 15.56
C ILE A 299 -8.88 24.66 14.51
N GLU A 300 -7.63 24.28 14.79
CA GLU A 300 -6.78 23.51 13.88
C GLU A 300 -6.38 22.20 14.56
N SER A 301 -6.45 21.08 13.85
CA SER A 301 -6.11 19.77 14.38
C SER A 301 -5.12 19.02 13.51
N ASN A 302 -4.25 18.24 14.13
CA ASN A 302 -3.25 17.42 13.44
C ASN A 302 -3.84 16.24 12.63
N LYS A 303 -5.14 15.99 12.81
CA LYS A 303 -5.93 14.86 12.28
C LYS A 303 -7.34 15.35 12.00
N PRO A 304 -8.12 14.67 11.17
CA PRO A 304 -9.52 15.01 10.99
C PRO A 304 -10.28 15.01 12.33
N CYS A 305 -11.16 15.98 12.48
CA CYS A 305 -12.02 16.20 13.63
C CYS A 305 -13.34 16.81 13.17
N ALA A 306 -14.26 16.98 14.10
CA ALA A 306 -15.53 17.65 13.91
C ALA A 306 -15.63 18.73 14.99
N VAL A 307 -15.85 19.99 14.58
CA VAL A 307 -15.93 21.15 15.47
C VAL A 307 -17.34 21.72 15.48
N THR A 308 -17.97 21.77 16.65
CA THR A 308 -19.28 22.42 16.84
C THR A 308 -19.14 23.68 17.70
N GLN A 309 -19.99 24.67 17.42
CA GLN A 309 -20.08 25.91 18.18
C GLN A 309 -21.47 26.06 18.81
N THR A 310 -21.48 26.52 20.05
CA THR A 310 -22.64 26.93 20.84
C THR A 310 -22.46 28.40 21.19
N MET A 311 -23.32 29.26 20.67
CA MET A 311 -23.38 30.68 21.06
C MET A 311 -24.50 30.87 22.07
N THR A 312 -24.46 31.91 22.90
CA THR A 312 -25.52 32.30 23.83
C THR A 312 -25.86 33.76 23.61
N THR A 313 -27.02 34.07 23.02
CA THR A 313 -27.33 35.46 22.58
C THR A 313 -28.10 36.33 23.60
N GLY A 314 -28.26 35.89 24.86
CA GLY A 314 -28.45 36.80 26.01
C GLY A 314 -29.71 36.66 26.90
N VAL A 315 -29.75 37.42 28.00
CA VAL A 315 -30.81 37.31 29.03
C VAL A 315 -32.18 37.90 28.67
N CYS A 316 -33.25 37.35 29.26
CA CYS A 316 -34.69 37.65 29.01
C CYS A 316 -35.19 39.10 29.24
N SER A 317 -34.30 40.06 29.49
CA SER A 317 -34.60 41.51 29.48
C SER A 317 -33.88 42.28 28.36
N GLY A 318 -33.15 41.57 27.49
CA GLY A 318 -32.27 42.08 26.44
C GLY A 318 -32.14 41.16 25.21
N ASN A 319 -32.61 39.91 25.30
CA ASN A 319 -32.97 38.98 24.22
C ASN A 319 -31.84 38.22 23.49
N GLY A 320 -31.77 36.92 23.74
CA GLY A 320 -31.37 35.95 22.71
C GLY A 320 -31.45 34.48 23.14
N ASP A 321 -31.32 33.61 22.15
CA ASP A 321 -31.42 32.15 22.17
C ASP A 321 -30.03 31.56 21.85
N PRO A 322 -29.59 30.45 22.48
CA PRO A 322 -28.36 29.81 22.04
C PRO A 322 -28.48 29.12 20.68
N SER A 323 -27.93 29.75 19.63
CA SER A 323 -27.80 29.16 18.31
C SER A 323 -26.82 27.97 18.34
N MET A 324 -27.19 26.87 17.66
CA MET A 324 -26.46 25.61 17.69
C MET A 324 -26.18 25.07 16.29
N ILE A 325 -24.96 24.56 16.12
CA ILE A 325 -24.46 23.92 14.91
C ILE A 325 -24.18 22.44 15.20
N VAL A 326 -24.78 21.56 14.41
CA VAL A 326 -24.64 20.10 14.46
C VAL A 326 -23.90 19.61 13.23
N LEU A 327 -22.87 18.80 13.47
CA LEU A 327 -22.23 17.99 12.45
C LEU A 327 -22.87 16.59 12.47
N ASN A 328 -23.34 16.13 11.31
CA ASN A 328 -23.83 14.77 11.12
C ASN A 328 -23.04 14.08 10.00
N SER A 329 -22.53 12.88 10.29
CA SER A 329 -22.29 11.84 9.28
C SER A 329 -23.24 10.71 9.63
N ASN A 330 -24.14 10.34 8.71
CA ASN A 330 -25.30 9.51 9.01
C ASN A 330 -24.97 8.01 9.13
N GLU A 331 -24.18 7.68 10.15
CA GLU A 331 -23.20 6.61 9.97
C GLU A 331 -23.02 5.79 11.28
N GLN A 332 -24.00 5.85 12.18
CA GLN A 332 -23.93 5.22 13.51
C GLN A 332 -24.41 3.75 13.57
N MET A 333 -24.96 3.19 12.48
CA MET A 333 -25.37 1.77 12.40
C MET A 333 -24.20 0.75 12.45
N TYR A 334 -22.98 1.22 12.75
CA TYR A 334 -21.76 0.42 12.85
C TYR A 334 -21.05 0.56 14.21
N LEU A 335 -21.57 1.38 15.12
CA LEU A 335 -20.97 1.58 16.44
C LEU A 335 -21.57 0.64 17.48
N ASP A 336 -20.79 -0.33 17.94
CA ASP A 336 -21.08 -1.11 19.15
C ASP A 336 -21.09 -0.25 20.43
N THR A 337 -20.52 0.96 20.39
CA THR A 337 -20.45 1.88 21.52
C THR A 337 -20.40 3.34 21.05
N VAL A 338 -21.24 4.18 21.64
CA VAL A 338 -21.27 5.64 21.50
C VAL A 338 -21.17 6.23 22.91
N THR A 339 -20.25 7.18 23.12
CA THR A 339 -20.27 8.01 24.33
C THR A 339 -20.66 9.43 23.97
N PHE A 340 -21.58 10.02 24.75
CA PHE A 340 -22.01 11.41 24.62
C PHE A 340 -22.06 12.09 25.99
N TYR A 341 -22.00 13.41 25.99
CA TYR A 341 -22.06 14.22 27.20
C TYR A 341 -23.36 15.03 27.24
N ALA A 342 -24.09 14.94 28.34
CA ALA A 342 -25.32 15.71 28.57
C ALA A 342 -25.00 16.92 29.46
N ALA A 343 -25.31 18.13 28.99
CA ALA A 343 -24.74 19.37 29.50
C ALA A 343 -25.14 19.72 30.94
N SER A 344 -24.36 20.65 31.52
CA SER A 344 -24.59 21.26 32.83
C SER A 344 -25.05 22.73 32.71
N GLY A 345 -26.17 22.95 32.01
CA GLY A 345 -26.81 24.26 31.89
C GLY A 345 -27.64 24.67 33.12
N GLY A 346 -28.27 25.83 33.01
CA GLY A 346 -28.97 26.56 34.06
C GLY A 346 -30.13 25.83 34.75
N SER A 347 -30.69 26.46 35.79
CA SER A 347 -31.71 25.82 36.62
C SER A 347 -32.94 25.41 35.81
N ASN A 348 -33.26 24.10 35.85
CA ASN A 348 -34.35 23.39 35.16
C ASN A 348 -34.04 22.84 33.74
N LEU A 349 -32.77 22.77 33.32
CA LEU A 349 -32.37 21.97 32.16
C LEU A 349 -32.70 20.48 32.35
N VAL A 350 -33.35 19.86 31.35
CA VAL A 350 -33.65 18.42 31.29
C VAL A 350 -33.06 17.84 30.01
N ASN A 351 -32.22 16.82 30.16
CA ASN A 351 -31.52 16.18 29.06
C ASN A 351 -32.30 14.95 28.59
N TYR A 352 -32.25 14.69 27.29
CA TYR A 352 -32.98 13.65 26.58
C TYR A 352 -32.04 12.87 25.67
N VAL A 353 -32.41 11.64 25.36
CA VAL A 353 -31.69 10.72 24.48
C VAL A 353 -32.73 10.04 23.61
N ASN A 354 -32.62 10.18 22.28
CA ASN A 354 -33.41 9.44 21.31
C ASN A 354 -32.49 8.43 20.61
N VAL A 355 -32.90 7.17 20.54
CA VAL A 355 -32.12 6.08 19.95
C VAL A 355 -32.99 5.31 18.95
N VAL A 356 -32.44 4.94 17.80
CA VAL A 356 -33.08 4.09 16.78
C VAL A 356 -32.16 2.90 16.49
N THR A 357 -32.70 1.68 16.42
CA THR A 357 -31.94 0.47 16.06
C THR A 357 -32.88 -0.53 15.38
N ARG A 358 -32.36 -1.63 14.85
CA ARG A 358 -33.21 -2.72 14.32
C ARG A 358 -34.09 -3.29 15.43
N SER A 359 -35.36 -3.56 15.14
CA SER A 359 -36.34 -4.16 16.05
C SER A 359 -35.83 -5.49 16.65
N THR A 360 -35.05 -6.27 15.88
CA THR A 360 -34.36 -7.49 16.34
C THR A 360 -33.32 -7.21 17.41
N ASP A 361 -32.65 -6.06 17.33
CA ASP A 361 -31.42 -5.76 18.07
C ASP A 361 -31.70 -4.93 19.33
N THR A 362 -32.94 -4.43 19.49
CA THR A 362 -33.47 -3.77 20.69
C THR A 362 -33.16 -4.47 22.02
N SER A 363 -32.95 -5.78 21.99
CA SER A 363 -32.60 -6.60 23.17
C SER A 363 -31.10 -6.57 23.55
N THR A 364 -30.23 -6.13 22.64
CA THR A 364 -28.77 -6.01 22.82
C THR A 364 -28.35 -4.61 23.31
N MET A 365 -29.22 -3.62 23.11
CA MET A 365 -29.01 -2.22 23.47
C MET A 365 -28.91 -1.95 24.98
N GLN A 366 -27.88 -1.18 25.37
CA GLN A 366 -27.65 -0.74 26.76
C GLN A 366 -27.35 0.75 26.83
N PHE A 367 -27.73 1.38 27.94
CA PHE A 367 -27.41 2.75 28.31
C PHE A 367 -26.72 2.76 29.68
N ASN A 368 -25.51 3.30 29.78
CA ASN A 368 -24.63 3.21 30.95
C ASN A 368 -24.55 1.77 31.50
N ALA A 369 -24.36 0.79 30.60
CA ALA A 369 -24.37 -0.66 30.86
C ALA A 369 -25.67 -1.22 31.49
N ALA A 370 -26.80 -0.50 31.39
CA ALA A 370 -28.12 -0.96 31.78
C ALA A 370 -29.02 -1.18 30.54
N PRO A 371 -29.73 -2.31 30.39
CA PRO A 371 -30.54 -2.58 29.20
C PRO A 371 -31.65 -1.55 28.94
N ILE A 372 -31.81 -1.15 27.68
CA ILE A 372 -32.89 -0.24 27.25
C ILE A 372 -34.17 -1.05 27.01
N VAL A 373 -35.29 -0.61 27.58
CA VAL A 373 -36.57 -1.34 27.56
C VAL A 373 -37.76 -0.47 27.14
N ASN A 374 -38.82 -1.13 26.66
CA ASN A 374 -40.05 -0.52 26.12
C ASN A 374 -39.75 0.35 24.88
N TRP A 375 -39.17 -0.28 23.86
CA TRP A 375 -39.00 0.27 22.52
C TRP A 375 -40.34 0.42 21.79
N THR A 376 -40.39 1.32 20.82
CA THR A 376 -41.54 1.55 19.95
C THR A 376 -41.11 1.25 18.50
N PRO A 377 -41.69 0.28 17.79
CA PRO A 377 -41.44 0.09 16.36
C PRO A 377 -41.80 1.35 15.57
N LEU A 378 -41.05 1.65 14.50
CA LEU A 378 -41.46 2.71 13.57
C LEU A 378 -42.75 2.28 12.86
N ALA A 379 -43.61 3.24 12.55
CA ALA A 379 -44.96 2.93 12.06
C ALA A 379 -45.01 2.53 10.57
N TYR A 380 -43.92 2.77 9.86
CA TYR A 380 -43.75 2.61 8.41
C TYR A 380 -42.67 1.57 8.06
N ASP A 381 -41.82 1.21 9.01
CA ASP A 381 -40.82 0.16 8.90
C ASP A 381 -40.69 -0.55 10.26
N ASP A 382 -41.31 -1.72 10.40
CA ASP A 382 -41.25 -2.47 11.66
C ASP A 382 -39.97 -3.30 11.84
N GLU A 383 -39.06 -3.30 10.85
CA GLU A 383 -37.70 -3.81 11.03
C GLU A 383 -36.86 -2.90 11.93
N TYR A 384 -37.30 -1.66 12.19
CA TYR A 384 -36.64 -0.70 13.07
C TYR A 384 -37.53 -0.22 14.22
N SER A 385 -36.89 0.12 15.33
CA SER A 385 -37.50 0.53 16.59
C SER A 385 -36.75 1.70 17.21
N TYR A 386 -37.48 2.64 17.81
CA TYR A 386 -36.92 3.81 18.46
C TYR A 386 -37.26 3.91 19.96
N LYS A 387 -36.48 4.73 20.66
CA LYS A 387 -36.60 4.98 22.10
C LYS A 387 -36.14 6.38 22.47
N LEU A 388 -37.08 7.21 22.91
CA LEU A 388 -36.81 8.44 23.65
C LEU A 388 -36.82 8.19 25.17
N PHE A 389 -35.84 8.74 25.89
CA PHE A 389 -35.78 8.77 27.36
C PHE A 389 -35.01 9.98 27.90
N ALA A 390 -35.26 10.37 29.15
CA ALA A 390 -34.53 11.45 29.80
C ALA A 390 -33.27 10.94 30.51
N THR A 391 -32.23 11.78 30.60
CA THR A 391 -30.97 11.49 31.28
C THR A 391 -30.55 12.64 32.21
N GLY A 392 -29.53 12.39 33.04
CA GLY A 392 -28.92 13.40 33.91
C GLY A 392 -27.91 14.29 33.17
N THR A 393 -27.19 15.11 33.93
CA THR A 393 -25.97 15.79 33.46
C THR A 393 -24.77 14.87 33.61
N GLY A 394 -23.83 14.91 32.66
CA GLY A 394 -22.57 14.18 32.68
C GLY A 394 -22.36 13.29 31.44
N SER A 395 -21.29 12.49 31.47
CA SER A 395 -21.00 11.53 30.41
C SER A 395 -21.92 10.31 30.50
N HIS A 396 -22.35 9.84 29.33
CA HIS A 396 -23.24 8.71 29.13
C HIS A 396 -22.78 7.87 27.94
N THR A 397 -22.97 6.56 28.01
CA THR A 397 -22.56 5.61 26.98
C THR A 397 -23.75 4.76 26.55
N LEU A 398 -24.04 4.73 25.25
CA LEU A 398 -24.86 3.71 24.62
C LEU A 398 -23.95 2.60 24.10
N THR A 399 -24.38 1.34 24.23
CA THR A 399 -23.69 0.19 23.62
C THR A 399 -24.69 -0.78 23.01
N THR A 400 -24.23 -1.57 22.05
CA THR A 400 -24.98 -2.68 21.45
C THR A 400 -24.08 -3.89 21.23
N THR A 401 -24.68 -5.01 20.80
CA THR A 401 -23.97 -6.15 20.19
C THR A 401 -24.76 -6.65 18.97
N GLY A 402 -25.54 -5.77 18.34
CA GLY A 402 -26.28 -5.99 17.10
C GLY A 402 -25.74 -5.08 15.99
N CYS A 403 -26.54 -4.81 14.96
CA CYS A 403 -26.19 -3.97 13.82
C CYS A 403 -26.23 -2.45 14.14
N GLY A 404 -25.50 -2.02 15.17
CA GLY A 404 -25.39 -0.61 15.59
C GLY A 404 -26.71 0.06 16.00
N PHE A 405 -26.69 1.38 16.08
CA PHE A 405 -27.83 2.21 16.44
C PHE A 405 -27.57 3.69 16.09
N LEU A 406 -28.62 4.43 15.71
CA LEU A 406 -28.59 5.89 15.68
C LEU A 406 -28.92 6.44 17.07
N ALA A 407 -28.24 7.50 17.50
CA ALA A 407 -28.42 8.16 18.79
C ALA A 407 -28.27 9.68 18.69
N TYR A 408 -29.17 10.38 19.38
CA TYR A 408 -29.22 11.82 19.54
C TYR A 408 -29.39 12.14 21.02
N ALA A 409 -28.75 13.19 21.51
CA ALA A 409 -28.86 13.62 22.90
C ALA A 409 -29.05 15.15 22.97
N TYR A 410 -30.16 15.63 23.51
CA TYR A 410 -30.52 17.06 23.48
C TYR A 410 -31.00 17.53 24.86
N GLY A 411 -31.00 18.83 25.13
CA GLY A 411 -31.39 19.40 26.41
C GLY A 411 -32.37 20.56 26.27
N MET A 412 -33.33 20.61 27.18
CA MET A 412 -34.38 21.64 27.21
C MET A 412 -34.44 22.27 28.58
N GLY A 413 -34.17 23.58 28.68
CA GLY A 413 -34.04 24.29 29.95
C GLY A 413 -34.73 25.66 29.95
N ASN A 414 -34.22 26.53 30.82
CA ASN A 414 -34.67 27.91 30.95
C ASN A 414 -33.49 28.77 31.44
N PRO A 415 -32.91 29.64 30.59
CA PRO A 415 -33.35 30.02 29.23
C PRO A 415 -32.81 29.13 28.10
N GLU A 416 -31.93 28.17 28.39
CA GLU A 416 -31.15 27.44 27.38
C GLU A 416 -31.89 26.28 26.70
N SER A 417 -31.74 26.17 25.37
CA SER A 417 -31.95 24.97 24.56
C SER A 417 -30.57 24.44 24.12
N TYR A 418 -30.40 23.14 23.93
CA TYR A 418 -29.25 22.60 23.19
C TYR A 418 -29.59 21.26 22.49
N PHE A 419 -28.88 20.93 21.42
CA PHE A 419 -29.03 19.66 20.69
C PHE A 419 -27.67 19.04 20.35
N TYR A 420 -27.51 17.72 20.54
CA TYR A 420 -26.36 16.96 20.05
C TYR A 420 -26.83 15.78 19.20
N ALA A 421 -26.22 15.59 18.03
CA ALA A 421 -26.07 14.26 17.46
C ALA A 421 -24.95 13.52 18.23
N ALA A 422 -25.17 12.24 18.54
CA ALA A 422 -24.24 11.43 19.30
C ALA A 422 -23.74 10.26 18.45
N GLY A 423 -22.80 10.54 17.55
CA GLY A 423 -22.06 9.50 16.85
C GLY A 423 -21.83 9.79 15.38
N ALA A 424 -20.78 9.13 14.89
CA ALA A 424 -20.22 9.20 13.56
C ALA A 424 -19.63 7.82 13.29
N ARG A 425 -19.73 7.27 12.08
CA ARG A 425 -18.83 6.17 11.76
C ARG A 425 -17.44 6.75 11.62
N VAL A 426 -16.50 5.87 11.86
CA VAL A 426 -15.21 5.93 11.20
C VAL A 426 -15.08 4.58 10.54
N ASN A 427 -15.39 4.57 9.25
CA ASN A 427 -14.97 3.62 8.24
C ASN A 427 -15.70 4.06 6.96
N ALA A 428 -15.01 4.74 6.06
CA ALA A 428 -15.36 4.53 4.66
C ALA A 428 -15.32 3.00 4.46
N ILE A 429 -16.34 2.45 3.82
CA ILE A 429 -16.16 1.10 3.30
C ILE A 429 -15.24 1.30 2.11
N ASP A 430 -13.92 1.07 2.29
CA ASP A 430 -12.94 1.12 1.20
C ASP A 430 -13.13 -0.09 0.24
N ASP A 431 -14.35 -0.61 0.13
CA ASP A 431 -14.71 -1.70 -0.76
C ASP A 431 -14.45 -1.25 -2.18
N SER A 432 -13.56 -1.99 -2.85
CA SER A 432 -13.09 -1.67 -4.18
C SER A 432 -12.91 -2.97 -4.94
N LEU A 433 -13.18 -2.96 -6.24
CA LEU A 433 -12.92 -4.12 -7.09
C LEU A 433 -11.61 -3.91 -7.83
N SER A 434 -10.87 -5.01 -7.99
CA SER A 434 -9.69 -5.07 -8.84
C SER A 434 -9.86 -6.22 -9.82
N PHE A 435 -9.27 -6.10 -11.00
CA PHE A 435 -9.28 -7.13 -12.01
C PHE A 435 -7.84 -7.39 -12.51
N THR A 436 -7.52 -8.65 -12.76
CA THR A 436 -6.22 -9.06 -13.29
C THR A 436 -6.42 -9.96 -14.50
N ASN A 437 -5.81 -9.61 -15.63
CA ASN A 437 -5.69 -10.51 -16.77
C ASN A 437 -4.79 -11.69 -16.36
N ILE A 438 -5.30 -12.92 -16.36
CA ILE A 438 -4.49 -14.10 -16.01
C ILE A 438 -3.82 -14.74 -17.23
N ASN A 439 -4.12 -14.27 -18.44
CA ASN A 439 -3.54 -14.76 -19.68
C ASN A 439 -2.22 -14.06 -20.02
N THR A 440 -2.08 -12.76 -19.70
CA THR A 440 -0.90 -11.95 -20.07
C THR A 440 -0.42 -11.03 -18.94
N SER A 441 0.84 -10.58 -19.05
CA SER A 441 1.43 -9.56 -18.17
C SER A 441 1.37 -8.14 -18.77
N ILE A 442 0.54 -7.93 -19.79
CA ILE A 442 0.45 -6.70 -20.58
C ILE A 442 -0.80 -5.92 -20.16
N ALA A 443 -0.76 -4.58 -20.24
CA ALA A 443 -1.79 -3.70 -19.67
C ALA A 443 -3.13 -3.64 -20.46
N GLY A 444 -3.28 -4.42 -21.53
CA GLY A 444 -4.52 -4.53 -22.30
C GLY A 444 -5.36 -5.74 -21.85
N LEU A 445 -6.68 -5.58 -21.84
CA LEU A 445 -7.62 -6.71 -21.80
C LEU A 445 -8.06 -6.99 -23.24
N CYS A 446 -8.03 -8.25 -23.66
CA CYS A 446 -8.40 -8.65 -25.01
C CYS A 446 -9.62 -9.57 -24.98
N ASP A 447 -10.35 -9.69 -26.09
CA ASP A 447 -11.42 -10.68 -26.21
C ASP A 447 -10.84 -12.09 -25.98
N LEU A 448 -11.66 -12.96 -25.37
CA LEU A 448 -11.27 -14.31 -24.94
C LEU A 448 -10.18 -14.37 -23.83
N ASP A 449 -9.67 -13.25 -23.33
CA ASP A 449 -8.87 -13.25 -22.10
C ASP A 449 -9.70 -13.69 -20.89
N SER A 450 -9.04 -14.36 -19.94
CA SER A 450 -9.65 -14.70 -18.66
C SER A 450 -9.24 -13.67 -17.61
N ILE A 451 -10.24 -13.03 -17.02
CA ILE A 451 -10.09 -11.89 -16.13
C ILE A 451 -10.51 -12.34 -14.74
N GLN A 452 -9.57 -12.33 -13.81
CA GLN A 452 -9.82 -12.60 -12.40
C GLN A 452 -10.29 -11.32 -11.74
N PHE A 453 -11.58 -11.25 -11.41
CA PHE A 453 -12.11 -10.20 -10.55
C PHE A 453 -11.85 -10.56 -9.08
N THR A 454 -11.45 -9.57 -8.29
CA THR A 454 -11.10 -9.70 -6.88
C THR A 454 -11.63 -8.48 -6.11
N PRO A 455 -12.62 -8.65 -5.23
CA PRO A 455 -13.12 -7.59 -4.38
C PRO A 455 -12.24 -7.46 -3.15
N PHE A 456 -11.81 -6.24 -2.87
CA PHE A 456 -11.34 -5.86 -1.55
C PHE A 456 -12.58 -5.53 -0.70
N THR A 457 -12.74 -6.21 0.43
CA THR A 457 -13.82 -5.96 1.40
C THR A 457 -13.23 -5.46 2.71
N SER A 458 -13.49 -4.21 3.06
CA SER A 458 -12.85 -3.43 4.14
C SER A 458 -13.20 -3.90 5.57
N GLY A 459 -14.30 -4.64 5.77
CA GLY A 459 -14.52 -5.39 7.01
C GLY A 459 -15.96 -5.65 7.40
N GLY A 460 -16.37 -6.91 7.31
CA GLY A 460 -17.64 -7.40 7.83
C GLY A 460 -17.80 -8.91 7.64
N ASN A 461 -18.83 -9.51 8.23
CA ASN A 461 -19.23 -10.87 7.86
C ASN A 461 -20.04 -10.79 6.56
N VAL A 462 -19.35 -10.95 5.43
CA VAL A 462 -19.96 -11.09 4.11
C VAL A 462 -20.85 -12.35 4.10
N ILE A 463 -22.08 -12.19 3.62
CA ILE A 463 -23.06 -13.25 3.39
C ILE A 463 -22.96 -13.76 1.95
N SER A 464 -22.94 -12.84 0.98
CA SER A 464 -22.95 -13.15 -0.45
C SER A 464 -22.26 -12.07 -1.28
N TYR A 465 -21.90 -12.45 -2.50
CA TYR A 465 -21.47 -11.57 -3.58
C TYR A 465 -22.44 -11.80 -4.74
N ASP A 466 -22.79 -10.76 -5.50
CA ASP A 466 -23.58 -10.84 -6.73
C ASP A 466 -22.94 -9.92 -7.77
N TRP A 467 -22.42 -10.49 -8.85
CA TRP A 467 -21.70 -9.78 -9.91
C TRP A 467 -22.56 -9.71 -11.18
N ASP A 468 -22.64 -8.54 -11.80
CA ASP A 468 -23.06 -8.35 -13.19
C ASP A 468 -21.84 -7.85 -13.98
N PHE A 469 -21.45 -8.56 -15.03
CA PHE A 469 -20.27 -8.21 -15.83
C PHE A 469 -20.58 -7.22 -16.97
N GLY A 470 -21.82 -6.73 -17.09
CA GLY A 470 -22.23 -5.74 -18.09
C GLY A 470 -22.44 -6.31 -19.49
N ASP A 471 -22.15 -7.59 -19.73
CA ASP A 471 -22.44 -8.34 -20.95
C ASP A 471 -23.72 -9.21 -20.85
N GLY A 472 -24.29 -9.31 -19.64
CA GLY A 472 -25.49 -10.09 -19.33
C GLY A 472 -25.20 -11.45 -18.66
N GLU A 473 -23.94 -11.78 -18.41
CA GLU A 473 -23.53 -12.87 -17.51
C GLU A 473 -23.17 -12.32 -16.12
N GLY A 474 -23.12 -13.21 -15.12
CA GLY A 474 -22.91 -12.83 -13.72
C GLY A 474 -22.48 -14.00 -12.83
N SER A 475 -22.12 -13.70 -11.58
CA SER A 475 -21.57 -14.70 -10.64
C SER A 475 -21.93 -14.43 -9.19
N ALA A 476 -21.87 -15.48 -8.36
CA ALA A 476 -22.01 -15.39 -6.90
C ALA A 476 -20.74 -15.89 -6.14
N GLU A 477 -19.63 -16.07 -6.86
CA GLU A 477 -18.34 -16.42 -6.25
C GLU A 477 -17.62 -15.16 -5.74
N GLN A 478 -16.78 -15.31 -4.71
CA GLN A 478 -16.01 -14.18 -4.17
C GLN A 478 -15.00 -13.62 -5.17
N ASN A 479 -14.28 -14.51 -5.88
CA ASN A 479 -13.26 -14.12 -6.86
C ASN A 479 -13.57 -14.83 -8.19
N PRO A 480 -14.54 -14.35 -8.98
CA PRO A 480 -14.93 -15.02 -10.22
C PRO A 480 -13.90 -14.78 -11.32
N LEU A 481 -13.69 -15.81 -12.13
CA LEU A 481 -13.08 -15.67 -13.45
C LEU A 481 -14.17 -15.43 -14.48
N HIS A 482 -14.02 -14.40 -15.31
CA HIS A 482 -14.92 -14.09 -16.41
C HIS A 482 -14.15 -13.80 -17.71
N THR A 483 -14.80 -13.96 -18.85
CA THR A 483 -14.22 -13.81 -20.18
C THR A 483 -15.25 -13.18 -21.11
N TYR A 484 -14.83 -12.16 -21.85
CA TYR A 484 -15.67 -11.44 -22.81
C TYR A 484 -15.43 -11.98 -24.22
N ASP A 485 -16.51 -12.40 -24.89
CA ASP A 485 -16.48 -12.98 -26.24
C ASP A 485 -16.27 -11.93 -27.36
N ASP A 486 -16.49 -10.65 -27.07
CA ASP A 486 -16.44 -9.52 -28.02
C ASP A 486 -15.62 -8.35 -27.43
N GLN A 487 -15.07 -7.49 -28.28
CA GLN A 487 -14.48 -6.21 -27.86
C GLN A 487 -15.56 -5.20 -27.41
N GLY A 488 -15.26 -4.37 -26.39
CA GLY A 488 -16.20 -3.39 -25.88
C GLY A 488 -15.73 -2.67 -24.61
N THR A 489 -16.55 -1.73 -24.13
CA THR A 489 -16.44 -1.20 -22.77
C THR A 489 -17.63 -1.75 -21.99
N TYR A 490 -17.36 -2.37 -20.85
CA TYR A 490 -18.33 -3.04 -20.00
C TYR A 490 -18.28 -2.43 -18.61
N THR A 491 -19.44 -2.05 -18.06
CA THR A 491 -19.57 -1.59 -16.67
C THR A 491 -19.82 -2.81 -15.81
N VAL A 492 -18.85 -3.17 -14.98
CA VAL A 492 -18.96 -4.28 -14.03
C VAL A 492 -19.56 -3.76 -12.74
N GLU A 493 -20.64 -4.38 -12.27
CA GLU A 493 -21.28 -4.11 -10.99
C GLU A 493 -21.04 -5.28 -10.03
N LEU A 494 -20.67 -4.97 -8.79
CA LEU A 494 -20.60 -5.93 -7.69
C LEU A 494 -21.49 -5.45 -6.55
N ILE A 495 -22.44 -6.27 -6.15
CA ILE A 495 -23.22 -6.12 -4.93
C ILE A 495 -22.64 -7.05 -3.86
N VAL A 496 -22.19 -6.49 -2.72
CA VAL A 496 -21.69 -7.28 -1.57
C VAL A 496 -22.72 -7.24 -0.45
N GLU A 497 -23.30 -8.40 -0.12
CA GLU A 497 -24.25 -8.52 1.00
C GLU A 497 -23.50 -8.83 2.30
N TYR A 498 -23.69 -8.01 3.31
CA TYR A 498 -23.17 -8.21 4.66
C TYR A 498 -24.30 -8.54 5.64
N LEU A 499 -23.97 -9.05 6.82
CA LEU A 499 -24.97 -9.40 7.86
C LEU A 499 -25.91 -8.24 8.29
N CYS A 500 -25.50 -6.99 8.06
CA CYS A 500 -26.20 -5.79 8.53
C CYS A 500 -26.51 -4.76 7.44
N PHE A 501 -25.98 -4.89 6.22
CA PHE A 501 -26.10 -3.90 5.14
C PHE A 501 -25.73 -4.56 3.79
N THR A 502 -25.80 -3.79 2.70
CA THR A 502 -25.36 -4.19 1.37
C THR A 502 -24.56 -3.04 0.78
N ASP A 503 -23.50 -3.35 0.04
CA ASP A 503 -22.70 -2.36 -0.69
C ASP A 503 -22.75 -2.62 -2.19
N THR A 504 -22.45 -1.62 -3.02
CA THR A 504 -22.49 -1.73 -4.50
C THR A 504 -21.35 -0.95 -5.13
N ILE A 505 -20.44 -1.67 -5.77
CA ILE A 505 -19.25 -1.15 -6.44
C ILE A 505 -19.48 -1.21 -7.95
N THR A 506 -19.07 -0.19 -8.70
CA THR A 506 -19.08 -0.20 -10.17
C THR A 506 -17.72 0.22 -10.73
N GLU A 507 -17.28 -0.41 -11.81
CA GLU A 507 -16.03 -0.09 -12.52
C GLU A 507 -16.17 -0.35 -14.03
N ASP A 508 -15.69 0.57 -14.85
CA ASP A 508 -15.68 0.42 -16.32
C ASP A 508 -14.41 -0.26 -16.80
N ILE A 509 -14.53 -1.44 -17.41
CA ILE A 509 -13.42 -2.12 -18.10
C ILE A 509 -13.50 -1.92 -19.61
N THR A 510 -12.36 -1.97 -20.31
CA THR A 510 -12.32 -1.94 -21.79
C THR A 510 -11.55 -3.12 -22.33
N VAL A 511 -12.21 -3.90 -23.18
CA VAL A 511 -11.74 -5.11 -23.85
C VAL A 511 -11.49 -4.80 -25.32
N PHE A 512 -10.31 -5.15 -25.82
CA PHE A 512 -9.85 -4.92 -27.19
C PHE A 512 -9.95 -6.17 -28.07
N ASP A 513 -9.99 -5.98 -29.38
CA ASP A 513 -10.03 -7.04 -30.39
C ASP A 513 -8.64 -7.70 -30.54
N SER A 514 -8.56 -9.02 -30.49
CA SER A 514 -7.33 -9.77 -30.68
C SER A 514 -6.91 -9.82 -32.15
N PRO A 515 -5.60 -9.81 -32.45
CA PRO A 515 -5.13 -10.07 -33.80
C PRO A 515 -5.49 -11.50 -34.24
N ASN A 516 -5.61 -11.70 -35.56
CA ASN A 516 -5.96 -12.99 -36.16
C ASN A 516 -4.89 -13.36 -37.20
N LEU A 517 -4.07 -14.35 -36.88
CA LEU A 517 -2.85 -14.71 -37.58
C LEU A 517 -3.03 -15.92 -38.50
N ALA A 518 -2.73 -15.73 -39.78
CA ALA A 518 -2.58 -16.80 -40.76
C ALA A 518 -1.13 -16.91 -41.25
N THR A 519 -0.63 -18.14 -41.40
CA THR A 519 0.71 -18.42 -41.92
C THR A 519 0.67 -19.28 -43.20
N ASN A 520 1.74 -19.24 -43.97
CA ASN A 520 1.93 -20.05 -45.18
C ASN A 520 3.39 -20.50 -45.26
N ILE A 521 3.62 -21.79 -45.56
CA ILE A 521 4.87 -22.52 -45.29
C ILE A 521 5.47 -23.03 -46.60
N THR A 522 6.79 -23.02 -46.71
CA THR A 522 7.56 -23.72 -47.75
C THR A 522 8.67 -24.52 -47.07
N ASP A 523 8.59 -25.84 -47.23
CA ASP A 523 9.52 -26.83 -46.66
C ASP A 523 10.92 -26.81 -47.29
N VAL A 524 11.89 -27.40 -46.59
CA VAL A 524 13.28 -27.55 -47.02
C VAL A 524 13.44 -28.60 -48.13
N THR A 525 14.39 -28.39 -49.05
CA THR A 525 14.56 -29.25 -50.24
C THR A 525 15.48 -30.47 -50.06
N CYS A 526 16.43 -30.42 -49.13
CA CYS A 526 17.37 -31.51 -48.79
C CYS A 526 17.66 -31.53 -47.28
N TYR A 527 17.97 -32.70 -46.72
CA TYR A 527 18.46 -32.82 -45.34
C TYR A 527 19.68 -31.90 -45.10
N ASP A 528 19.73 -31.23 -43.95
CA ASP A 528 20.73 -30.21 -43.58
C ASP A 528 20.82 -28.99 -44.54
N TRP A 529 19.72 -28.57 -45.19
CA TRP A 529 19.69 -27.34 -46.03
C TRP A 529 18.79 -26.25 -45.44
N GLY A 530 19.33 -25.02 -45.37
CA GLY A 530 18.59 -23.83 -44.96
C GLY A 530 17.90 -23.10 -46.10
N ASP A 531 16.89 -23.71 -46.75
CA ASP A 531 16.15 -23.10 -47.87
C ASP A 531 14.62 -23.00 -47.72
N GLY A 532 14.07 -23.35 -46.56
CA GLY A 532 12.66 -23.15 -46.22
C GLY A 532 12.26 -21.69 -45.99
N SER A 533 10.96 -21.42 -45.91
CA SER A 533 10.41 -20.08 -45.60
C SER A 533 8.98 -20.10 -45.05
N VAL A 534 8.63 -19.08 -44.27
CA VAL A 534 7.27 -18.84 -43.76
C VAL A 534 6.87 -17.38 -43.98
N THR A 535 5.65 -17.14 -44.44
CA THR A 535 5.05 -15.80 -44.56
C THR A 535 3.82 -15.68 -43.66
N SER A 536 3.58 -14.50 -43.08
CA SER A 536 2.42 -14.25 -42.20
C SER A 536 1.41 -13.25 -42.78
N THR A 537 0.20 -13.24 -42.24
CA THR A 537 -0.85 -12.25 -42.55
C THR A 537 -1.75 -12.09 -41.33
N VAL A 538 -2.04 -10.85 -40.96
CA VAL A 538 -2.87 -10.48 -39.80
C VAL A 538 -4.09 -9.69 -40.30
N THR A 539 -5.30 -10.01 -39.82
CA THR A 539 -6.55 -9.35 -40.29
C THR A 539 -7.25 -8.47 -39.27
N ASP A 540 -7.24 -8.86 -38.00
CA ASP A 540 -8.05 -8.27 -36.93
C ASP A 540 -7.14 -7.60 -35.87
N GLY A 541 -7.70 -7.06 -34.80
CA GLY A 541 -6.95 -6.32 -33.76
C GLY A 541 -6.40 -4.94 -34.19
N THR A 542 -5.65 -4.29 -33.30
CA THR A 542 -5.27 -2.87 -33.43
C THR A 542 -4.04 -2.68 -34.32
N PRO A 543 -4.13 -1.95 -35.46
CA PRO A 543 -3.05 -1.87 -36.43
C PRO A 543 -1.75 -1.21 -35.90
N GLY A 544 -0.76 -2.05 -35.60
CA GLY A 544 0.55 -1.62 -35.11
C GLY A 544 1.46 -2.79 -34.78
N TYR A 545 1.34 -3.89 -35.54
CA TYR A 545 1.79 -5.21 -35.08
C TYR A 545 3.32 -5.37 -34.98
N ASP A 546 3.77 -5.85 -33.83
CA ASP A 546 5.11 -6.37 -33.59
C ASP A 546 5.13 -7.89 -33.79
N TYR A 547 6.23 -8.41 -34.33
CA TYR A 547 6.43 -9.83 -34.65
C TYR A 547 7.60 -10.36 -33.85
N LEU A 548 7.44 -11.53 -33.22
CA LEU A 548 8.50 -12.25 -32.53
C LEU A 548 8.52 -13.71 -32.99
N TRP A 549 9.56 -14.07 -33.75
CA TRP A 549 9.81 -15.45 -34.18
C TRP A 549 10.76 -16.17 -33.22
N SER A 550 10.66 -17.50 -33.15
CA SER A 550 11.58 -18.38 -32.40
C SER A 550 13.06 -18.19 -32.72
N ASN A 551 13.38 -17.78 -33.96
CA ASN A 551 14.73 -17.47 -34.42
C ASN A 551 15.19 -16.01 -34.14
N GLY A 552 14.39 -15.23 -33.39
CA GLY A 552 14.66 -13.84 -33.06
C GLY A 552 14.39 -12.83 -34.19
N SER A 553 13.80 -13.24 -35.32
CA SER A 553 13.34 -12.31 -36.35
C SER A 553 12.17 -11.46 -35.87
N THR A 554 12.13 -10.21 -36.33
CA THR A 554 11.00 -9.27 -36.17
C THR A 554 10.35 -8.87 -37.50
N ASN A 555 10.72 -9.53 -38.60
CA ASN A 555 10.05 -9.34 -39.89
C ASN A 555 8.75 -10.18 -39.95
N PRO A 556 7.69 -9.73 -40.65
CA PRO A 556 6.49 -10.54 -40.88
C PRO A 556 6.75 -11.86 -41.63
N ASP A 557 7.78 -11.88 -42.47
CA ASP A 557 8.16 -13.05 -43.27
C ASP A 557 9.61 -13.46 -42.95
N ILE A 558 9.87 -14.78 -42.91
CA ILE A 558 11.19 -15.37 -42.68
C ILE A 558 11.56 -16.37 -43.79
N VAL A 559 12.84 -16.40 -44.19
CA VAL A 559 13.36 -17.17 -45.33
C VAL A 559 14.75 -17.71 -45.03
N GLY A 560 15.14 -18.81 -45.68
CA GLY A 560 16.44 -19.45 -45.48
C GLY A 560 16.48 -20.29 -44.20
N LEU A 561 15.40 -21.02 -43.96
CA LEU A 561 15.16 -21.80 -42.75
C LEU A 561 15.63 -23.25 -42.93
N ASP A 562 16.24 -23.80 -41.89
CA ASP A 562 16.47 -25.25 -41.75
C ASP A 562 15.15 -25.93 -41.32
N GLY A 563 15.06 -27.25 -41.46
CA GLY A 563 13.85 -28.01 -41.14
C GLY A 563 13.70 -28.21 -39.63
N ASP A 564 12.81 -27.45 -39.02
CA ASP A 564 12.61 -27.40 -37.57
C ASP A 564 11.20 -26.88 -37.23
N ASP A 565 10.84 -26.91 -35.94
CA ASP A 565 9.64 -26.28 -35.40
C ASP A 565 9.90 -24.80 -35.05
N TYR A 566 9.20 -23.91 -35.73
CA TYR A 566 9.20 -22.47 -35.49
C TYR A 566 7.93 -22.07 -34.75
N TRP A 567 8.02 -21.01 -33.96
CA TRP A 567 6.84 -20.32 -33.42
C TRP A 567 6.89 -18.84 -33.79
N LEU A 568 5.72 -18.25 -33.98
CA LEU A 568 5.51 -16.82 -34.17
C LEU A 568 4.51 -16.35 -33.12
N VAL A 569 4.84 -15.28 -32.40
CA VAL A 569 3.88 -14.45 -31.66
C VAL A 569 3.76 -13.12 -32.38
N VAL A 570 2.52 -12.69 -32.65
CA VAL A 570 2.20 -11.34 -33.11
C VAL A 570 1.53 -10.60 -31.97
N THR A 571 1.98 -9.37 -31.68
CA THR A 571 1.36 -8.48 -30.69
C THR A 571 0.84 -7.23 -31.38
N ASP A 572 -0.39 -6.81 -31.07
CA ASP A 572 -1.00 -5.59 -31.60
C ASP A 572 -0.56 -4.33 -30.81
N GLN A 573 -1.08 -3.14 -31.18
CA GLN A 573 -0.70 -1.89 -30.49
C GLN A 573 -1.17 -1.82 -29.01
N ASN A 574 -2.25 -2.51 -28.64
CA ASN A 574 -2.82 -2.49 -27.29
C ASN A 574 -2.28 -3.63 -26.40
N GLY A 575 -1.53 -4.57 -26.97
CA GLY A 575 -0.91 -5.70 -26.28
C GLY A 575 -1.57 -7.04 -26.56
N CYS A 576 -2.62 -7.10 -27.38
CA CYS A 576 -3.32 -8.34 -27.71
C CYS A 576 -2.47 -9.22 -28.62
N GLN A 577 -2.52 -10.54 -28.39
CA GLN A 577 -1.61 -11.49 -29.03
C GLN A 577 -2.34 -12.63 -29.74
N ASP A 578 -1.75 -13.07 -30.84
CA ASP A 578 -2.06 -14.35 -31.47
C ASP A 578 -0.75 -15.06 -31.84
N SER A 579 -0.77 -16.38 -31.81
CA SER A 579 0.43 -17.21 -31.96
C SER A 579 0.19 -18.42 -32.85
N ALA A 580 1.22 -18.76 -33.62
CA ALA A 580 1.21 -19.93 -34.48
C ALA A 580 2.45 -20.78 -34.21
N PHE A 581 2.25 -22.09 -34.13
CA PHE A 581 3.31 -23.10 -34.22
C PHE A 581 3.39 -23.59 -35.68
N ILE A 582 4.61 -23.62 -36.22
CA ILE A 582 4.90 -23.85 -37.64
C ILE A 582 6.04 -24.86 -37.77
N THR A 583 5.72 -26.09 -38.15
CA THR A 583 6.73 -27.07 -38.58
C THR A 583 7.15 -26.76 -40.02
N VAL A 584 8.43 -26.46 -40.24
CA VAL A 584 9.06 -26.47 -41.57
C VAL A 584 9.65 -27.86 -41.75
N ALA A 585 9.10 -28.68 -42.63
CA ALA A 585 9.59 -30.04 -42.78
C ALA A 585 10.93 -30.08 -43.54
N GLU A 586 11.81 -31.02 -43.18
CA GLU A 586 12.92 -31.46 -44.02
C GLU A 586 12.78 -32.94 -44.46
N PRO A 587 13.44 -33.34 -45.57
CA PRO A 587 13.53 -34.74 -45.96
C PRO A 587 14.41 -35.55 -45.01
N ALA A 588 14.06 -36.81 -44.76
CA ALA A 588 14.87 -37.71 -43.94
C ALA A 588 16.29 -37.93 -44.53
N PRO A 589 17.32 -38.15 -43.68
CA PRO A 589 18.69 -38.39 -44.12
C PRO A 589 18.81 -39.65 -45.00
N ILE A 590 19.79 -39.63 -45.92
CA ILE A 590 20.15 -40.80 -46.73
C ILE A 590 21.05 -41.71 -45.89
N ASP A 591 20.43 -42.68 -45.21
CA ASP A 591 21.10 -43.78 -44.51
C ASP A 591 21.86 -44.70 -45.49
N VAL A 592 23.08 -45.09 -45.12
CA VAL A 592 24.01 -45.86 -45.95
C VAL A 592 24.60 -47.02 -45.15
N ASP A 593 24.19 -48.25 -45.46
CA ASP A 593 24.76 -49.48 -44.89
C ASP A 593 25.76 -50.14 -45.88
N ILE A 594 26.80 -50.81 -45.38
CA ILE A 594 27.83 -51.54 -46.16
C ILE A 594 28.05 -52.95 -45.59
N ASN A 595 27.75 -53.98 -46.37
CA ASN A 595 27.71 -55.37 -45.90
C ASN A 595 28.23 -56.36 -46.98
N PRO A 596 29.03 -57.41 -46.65
CA PRO A 596 29.61 -57.76 -45.33
C PRO A 596 31.08 -57.30 -45.15
N ALA A 597 31.50 -57.12 -43.90
CA ALA A 597 32.90 -56.97 -43.51
C ALA A 597 33.50 -58.33 -43.08
N GLY A 598 34.84 -58.44 -43.14
CA GLY A 598 35.60 -59.67 -42.84
C GLY A 598 35.66 -60.06 -41.35
N PRO A 599 36.61 -60.93 -40.93
CA PRO A 599 37.88 -61.20 -41.60
C PRO A 599 37.80 -62.19 -42.76
N TYR A 600 38.68 -61.99 -43.73
CA TYR A 600 38.92 -62.90 -44.85
C TYR A 600 40.30 -63.57 -44.74
N SER A 601 40.63 -64.41 -45.72
CA SER A 601 41.97 -64.93 -45.98
C SER A 601 42.47 -64.43 -47.33
N PRO A 602 43.79 -64.31 -47.59
CA PRO A 602 44.30 -63.99 -48.93
C PRO A 602 43.90 -65.03 -50.00
N ALA A 603 43.39 -66.18 -49.56
CA ALA A 603 42.90 -67.26 -50.41
C ALA A 603 41.41 -67.17 -50.78
N ASP A 604 40.62 -66.28 -50.16
CA ASP A 604 39.14 -66.30 -50.28
C ASP A 604 38.60 -65.75 -51.62
N GLY A 605 39.48 -65.10 -52.40
CA GLY A 605 39.13 -64.48 -53.68
C GLY A 605 38.26 -63.22 -53.53
N PRO A 606 37.85 -62.60 -54.66
CA PRO A 606 37.11 -61.34 -54.63
C PRO A 606 35.75 -61.46 -53.93
N GLN A 607 35.54 -60.59 -52.94
CA GLN A 607 34.32 -60.43 -52.15
C GLN A 607 33.42 -59.38 -52.78
N ASN A 608 32.10 -59.55 -52.69
CA ASN A 608 31.13 -58.56 -53.17
C ASN A 608 30.60 -57.79 -51.96
N LEU A 609 30.99 -56.53 -51.82
CA LEU A 609 30.33 -55.62 -50.88
C LEU A 609 29.03 -55.11 -51.53
N SER A 610 28.03 -54.92 -50.70
CA SER A 610 26.74 -54.36 -51.07
C SER A 610 26.44 -53.15 -50.20
N ALA A 611 25.75 -52.16 -50.77
CA ALA A 611 25.29 -50.99 -50.03
C ALA A 611 23.86 -50.62 -50.40
N THR A 612 23.14 -50.06 -49.44
CA THR A 612 21.77 -49.57 -49.56
C THR A 612 21.73 -48.10 -49.13
N PRO A 613 21.07 -47.19 -49.89
CA PRO A 613 20.43 -47.41 -51.19
C PRO A 613 21.44 -47.64 -52.32
N GLY A 614 21.12 -48.55 -53.23
CA GLY A 614 21.98 -48.91 -54.37
C GLY A 614 21.96 -47.88 -55.51
N GLY A 615 23.10 -47.68 -56.17
CA GLY A 615 23.24 -46.80 -57.34
C GLY A 615 24.32 -45.72 -57.22
N GLY A 616 24.95 -45.62 -56.05
CA GLY A 616 26.07 -44.75 -55.74
C GLY A 616 27.45 -45.26 -56.19
N THR A 617 28.51 -44.63 -55.68
CA THR A 617 29.91 -44.89 -56.05
C THR A 617 30.78 -45.34 -54.88
N TRP A 618 31.64 -46.33 -55.12
CA TRP A 618 32.56 -46.91 -54.12
C TRP A 618 33.98 -46.34 -54.21
N SER A 619 34.71 -46.33 -53.09
CA SER A 619 36.14 -46.01 -53.01
C SER A 619 36.82 -46.79 -51.86
N ALA A 620 38.15 -46.86 -51.85
CA ALA A 620 38.92 -47.49 -50.77
C ALA A 620 40.36 -46.93 -50.69
N ASP A 621 40.98 -47.03 -49.53
CA ASP A 621 42.34 -46.55 -49.25
C ASP A 621 43.44 -47.32 -50.00
N CYS A 622 43.27 -48.65 -50.15
CA CYS A 622 44.07 -49.50 -51.04
C CYS A 622 43.78 -49.28 -52.54
N GLY A 623 42.85 -48.39 -52.88
CA GLY A 623 42.56 -47.93 -54.25
C GLY A 623 42.00 -49.04 -55.14
N ALA A 624 42.87 -49.70 -55.90
CA ALA A 624 42.48 -50.73 -56.88
C ALA A 624 42.01 -52.05 -56.27
N CYS A 625 42.04 -52.17 -54.94
CA CYS A 625 41.43 -53.27 -54.19
C CYS A 625 39.89 -53.29 -54.29
N ILE A 626 39.23 -52.17 -54.61
CA ILE A 626 37.78 -52.11 -54.84
C ILE A 626 37.40 -51.59 -56.23
N ASN A 627 36.29 -52.11 -56.78
CA ASN A 627 35.67 -51.57 -57.98
C ASN A 627 34.66 -50.46 -57.66
N ALA A 628 34.96 -49.23 -58.10
CA ALA A 628 34.16 -48.02 -57.86
C ALA A 628 32.69 -48.07 -58.31
N THR A 629 32.31 -49.00 -59.20
CA THR A 629 30.94 -49.13 -59.71
C THR A 629 30.24 -50.41 -59.22
N THR A 630 30.99 -51.42 -58.78
CA THR A 630 30.41 -52.75 -58.46
C THR A 630 30.65 -53.23 -57.04
N GLY A 631 31.35 -52.49 -56.18
CA GLY A 631 31.58 -52.87 -54.77
C GLY A 631 32.44 -54.12 -54.56
N VAL A 632 33.10 -54.62 -55.60
CA VAL A 632 33.91 -55.86 -55.52
C VAL A 632 35.25 -55.53 -54.88
N PHE A 633 35.51 -56.08 -53.68
CA PHE A 633 36.74 -55.96 -52.90
C PHE A 633 37.61 -57.21 -53.07
N ASP A 634 38.92 -57.09 -53.29
CA ASP A 634 39.84 -58.24 -53.49
C ASP A 634 40.86 -58.39 -52.35
N PRO A 635 40.66 -59.36 -51.41
CA PRO A 635 41.58 -59.63 -50.31
C PRO A 635 42.99 -60.05 -50.74
N LEU A 636 43.17 -60.58 -51.95
CA LEU A 636 44.50 -60.94 -52.48
C LEU A 636 45.27 -59.70 -52.96
N VAL A 637 44.56 -58.69 -53.46
CA VAL A 637 45.13 -57.39 -53.85
C VAL A 637 45.40 -56.52 -52.62
N ALA A 638 44.55 -56.62 -51.60
CA ALA A 638 44.72 -55.94 -50.32
C ALA A 638 45.86 -56.57 -49.48
N GLY A 639 45.87 -57.90 -49.31
CA GLY A 639 46.85 -58.63 -48.49
C GLY A 639 46.64 -58.52 -46.98
N ASP A 640 47.43 -59.28 -46.22
CA ASP A 640 47.41 -59.31 -44.75
C ASP A 640 47.55 -57.89 -44.16
N GLY A 641 46.47 -57.39 -43.56
CA GLY A 641 46.36 -56.02 -43.09
C GLY A 641 44.91 -55.63 -42.74
N LEU A 642 44.70 -54.34 -42.45
CA LEU A 642 43.40 -53.72 -42.20
C LEU A 642 43.22 -52.57 -43.20
N TRP A 643 42.07 -52.50 -43.87
CA TRP A 643 41.84 -51.61 -45.03
C TRP A 643 40.48 -50.90 -44.97
N GLN A 644 40.43 -49.60 -45.30
CA GLN A 644 39.22 -48.77 -45.25
C GLN A 644 38.52 -48.65 -46.62
N VAL A 645 37.20 -48.82 -46.65
CA VAL A 645 36.33 -48.80 -47.83
C VAL A 645 35.14 -47.88 -47.61
N CYS A 646 34.77 -47.04 -48.60
CA CYS A 646 33.67 -46.08 -48.50
C CYS A 646 32.68 -46.14 -49.68
N TYR A 647 31.45 -45.66 -49.49
CA TYR A 647 30.40 -45.57 -50.51
C TYR A 647 29.60 -44.26 -50.41
N THR A 648 29.31 -43.63 -51.56
CA THR A 648 28.56 -42.36 -51.67
C THR A 648 27.27 -42.55 -52.48
N ALA A 649 26.11 -42.13 -51.97
CA ALA A 649 24.80 -42.22 -52.63
C ALA A 649 24.20 -40.83 -52.93
N THR A 650 23.44 -40.72 -54.04
CA THR A 650 22.73 -39.50 -54.47
C THR A 650 21.24 -39.78 -54.65
N VAL A 651 20.36 -39.05 -53.97
CA VAL A 651 18.89 -39.17 -54.09
C VAL A 651 18.26 -37.78 -54.14
N GLY A 652 17.34 -37.55 -55.09
CA GLY A 652 16.61 -36.28 -55.24
C GLY A 652 17.43 -35.07 -55.71
N GLY A 653 18.74 -35.10 -55.54
CA GLY A 653 19.67 -33.96 -55.71
C GLY A 653 20.64 -33.80 -54.54
N CYS A 654 20.44 -34.54 -53.44
CA CYS A 654 21.25 -34.54 -52.22
C CYS A 654 22.21 -35.76 -52.21
N ASP A 655 23.39 -35.63 -51.59
CA ASP A 655 24.47 -36.64 -51.53
C ASP A 655 24.80 -37.06 -50.07
N SER A 656 25.16 -38.34 -49.83
CA SER A 656 25.58 -38.89 -48.51
C SER A 656 26.70 -39.94 -48.66
N THR A 657 27.59 -40.16 -47.66
CA THR A 657 28.77 -41.06 -47.73
C THR A 657 29.12 -41.76 -46.40
N GLU A 658 29.44 -43.06 -46.43
CA GLU A 658 29.79 -43.91 -45.25
C GLU A 658 31.05 -44.81 -45.49
N CYS A 659 31.72 -45.33 -44.44
CA CYS A 659 32.98 -46.10 -44.53
C CYS A 659 33.19 -47.26 -43.50
N ILE A 660 33.74 -48.41 -43.93
CA ILE A 660 34.06 -49.60 -43.09
C ILE A 660 35.53 -50.06 -43.17
N ASN A 661 35.97 -50.94 -42.24
CA ASN A 661 37.31 -51.55 -42.20
C ASN A 661 37.29 -53.10 -42.36
N ILE A 662 38.29 -53.70 -43.06
CA ILE A 662 38.35 -55.15 -43.38
C ILE A 662 39.72 -55.79 -43.09
N LEU A 663 39.77 -56.99 -42.46
CA LEU A 663 40.96 -57.73 -41.97
C LEU A 663 41.25 -59.07 -42.74
N VAL A 664 42.51 -59.55 -42.78
CA VAL A 664 42.94 -60.75 -43.58
C VAL A 664 44.00 -61.68 -42.88
N SER A 665 43.85 -63.05 -42.85
CA SER A 665 44.80 -64.03 -42.18
C SER A 665 44.66 -65.57 -42.56
N SER A 666 45.40 -66.53 -41.94
CA SER A 666 45.15 -68.01 -41.99
C SER A 666 45.96 -68.92 -41.00
N THR A 667 45.39 -69.99 -40.40
CA THR A 667 46.06 -71.06 -39.57
C THR A 667 45.27 -72.42 -39.51
N CYS A 668 45.67 -73.44 -38.69
CA CYS A 668 44.97 -74.75 -38.51
C CYS A 668 45.14 -75.39 -37.08
N ALA A 669 44.26 -76.34 -36.67
CA ALA A 669 43.86 -76.55 -35.24
C ALA A 669 43.86 -78.00 -34.65
N MET A 670 43.62 -78.09 -33.32
CA MET A 670 43.51 -79.28 -32.44
C MET A 670 42.14 -79.33 -31.69
N VAL A 671 41.86 -80.37 -30.89
CA VAL A 671 40.69 -80.39 -29.96
C VAL A 671 41.05 -80.99 -28.60
N SER A 672 40.89 -80.20 -27.56
CA SER A 672 40.97 -80.58 -26.15
C SER A 672 39.65 -80.23 -25.44
N PHE A 673 39.39 -80.81 -24.26
CA PHE A 673 38.16 -80.55 -23.49
C PHE A 673 38.53 -80.15 -22.05
N GLY A 674 38.35 -78.88 -21.74
CA GLY A 674 38.41 -78.32 -20.39
C GLY A 674 37.01 -78.22 -19.76
N SER A 675 37.00 -78.02 -18.45
CA SER A 675 35.93 -77.38 -17.69
C SER A 675 36.58 -76.26 -16.89
N GLU A 676 36.13 -75.02 -17.08
CA GLU A 676 36.60 -73.88 -16.30
C GLU A 676 36.32 -74.05 -14.78
N PRO A 677 37.00 -73.29 -13.90
CA PRO A 677 36.63 -73.15 -12.49
C PRO A 677 35.18 -72.67 -12.32
N THR A 678 34.56 -72.93 -11.16
CA THR A 678 33.14 -72.57 -10.92
C THR A 678 32.93 -71.05 -10.82
N CYS A 679 33.92 -70.31 -10.32
CA CYS A 679 33.90 -68.85 -10.21
C CYS A 679 35.26 -68.26 -10.63
N PHE A 680 35.29 -66.98 -10.97
CA PHE A 680 36.51 -66.22 -11.20
C PHE A 680 37.49 -66.33 -10.02
N GLY A 681 38.78 -66.60 -10.29
CA GLY A 681 39.79 -66.81 -9.25
C GLY A 681 39.66 -68.09 -8.40
N PHE A 682 38.69 -68.97 -8.67
CA PHE A 682 38.60 -70.27 -7.99
C PHE A 682 39.60 -71.28 -8.57
N SER A 683 39.79 -72.40 -7.86
CA SER A 683 40.83 -73.40 -8.15
C SER A 683 40.27 -74.82 -8.27
N ASP A 684 39.08 -74.96 -8.85
CA ASP A 684 38.34 -76.21 -9.03
C ASP A 684 38.17 -76.65 -10.49
N GLY A 685 38.77 -75.93 -11.44
CA GLY A 685 38.77 -76.27 -12.87
C GLY A 685 39.46 -77.61 -13.18
N SER A 686 39.23 -78.14 -14.38
CA SER A 686 39.79 -79.42 -14.84
C SER A 686 39.97 -79.47 -16.36
N PHE A 687 40.84 -80.36 -16.86
CA PHE A 687 40.77 -80.77 -18.26
C PHE A 687 41.12 -82.23 -18.47
N THR A 688 40.59 -82.79 -19.56
CA THR A 688 40.90 -84.14 -20.01
C THR A 688 41.40 -84.12 -21.46
N VAL A 689 42.58 -84.68 -21.67
CA VAL A 689 43.18 -84.81 -22.99
C VAL A 689 42.74 -86.11 -23.64
N ASN A 690 42.14 -86.02 -24.82
CA ASN A 690 41.70 -87.16 -25.63
C ASN A 690 42.47 -87.17 -26.95
N THR A 691 43.31 -88.19 -27.17
CA THR A 691 44.08 -88.36 -28.42
C THR A 691 43.44 -89.38 -29.35
N SER A 692 43.43 -89.11 -30.66
CA SER A 692 43.08 -90.11 -31.68
C SER A 692 44.29 -90.48 -32.54
N GLY A 693 44.89 -91.64 -32.28
CA GLY A 693 46.10 -92.14 -32.94
C GLY A 693 47.24 -92.42 -31.97
N GLY A 694 48.20 -93.25 -32.39
CA GLY A 694 49.32 -93.74 -31.57
C GLY A 694 49.59 -95.23 -31.81
N ALA A 695 50.82 -95.69 -31.55
CA ALA A 695 51.28 -97.06 -31.81
C ALA A 695 52.14 -97.65 -30.67
N GLY A 696 51.81 -97.31 -29.42
CA GLY A 696 52.52 -97.79 -28.23
C GLY A 696 51.78 -97.45 -26.93
N ALA A 697 52.53 -97.42 -25.82
CA ALA A 697 52.00 -97.06 -24.51
C ALA A 697 52.15 -95.54 -24.29
N ILE A 698 51.05 -94.81 -24.44
CA ILE A 698 51.04 -93.34 -24.38
C ILE A 698 51.32 -92.85 -22.95
N THR A 699 52.24 -91.91 -22.82
CA THR A 699 52.54 -91.19 -21.57
C THR A 699 52.01 -89.77 -21.63
N TYR A 700 51.24 -89.37 -20.61
CA TYR A 700 50.67 -88.03 -20.44
C TYR A 700 51.44 -87.27 -19.36
N THR A 701 52.18 -86.24 -19.76
CA THR A 701 52.80 -85.29 -18.82
C THR A 701 52.04 -83.98 -18.95
N LEU A 702 51.22 -83.67 -17.94
CA LEU A 702 50.42 -82.44 -17.89
C LEU A 702 51.05 -81.54 -16.83
N THR A 703 51.54 -80.37 -17.23
CA THR A 703 52.21 -79.43 -16.31
C THR A 703 51.57 -78.04 -16.33
N ASP A 704 51.76 -77.32 -15.24
CA ASP A 704 51.63 -75.86 -15.23
C ASP A 704 52.77 -75.18 -16.04
N ASP A 705 52.75 -73.86 -16.08
CA ASP A 705 53.74 -72.98 -16.72
C ASP A 705 55.13 -73.05 -16.07
N GLN A 706 55.19 -73.45 -14.80
CA GLN A 706 56.41 -73.64 -14.01
C GLN A 706 57.02 -75.04 -14.19
N GLY A 707 56.33 -75.94 -14.89
CA GLY A 707 56.76 -77.31 -15.16
C GLY A 707 56.47 -78.32 -14.04
N ASN A 708 55.62 -77.97 -13.07
CA ASN A 708 55.14 -78.89 -12.04
C ASN A 708 54.05 -79.79 -12.63
N ALA A 709 54.06 -81.08 -12.30
CA ALA A 709 53.02 -82.01 -12.76
C ALA A 709 51.69 -81.76 -12.04
N VAL A 710 50.64 -81.45 -12.80
CA VAL A 710 49.27 -81.21 -12.30
C VAL A 710 48.37 -82.44 -12.43
N ASN A 711 48.81 -83.47 -13.16
CA ASN A 711 48.14 -84.77 -13.21
C ASN A 711 48.75 -85.78 -12.22
N SER A 712 47.89 -86.60 -11.60
CA SER A 712 48.34 -87.64 -10.66
C SER A 712 48.71 -88.92 -11.40
N GLY A 713 50.01 -89.25 -11.45
CA GLY A 713 50.51 -90.42 -12.18
C GLY A 713 50.42 -90.25 -13.70
N ASN A 714 50.03 -91.31 -14.43
CA ASN A 714 49.81 -91.24 -15.88
C ASN A 714 48.33 -90.95 -16.23
N SER A 715 47.67 -90.09 -15.44
CA SER A 715 46.29 -89.66 -15.70
C SER A 715 46.24 -88.74 -16.92
N ASN A 716 45.29 -88.93 -17.83
CA ASN A 716 45.01 -87.99 -18.92
C ASN A 716 44.09 -86.82 -18.51
N THR A 717 43.75 -86.74 -17.21
CA THR A 717 42.96 -85.67 -16.59
C THR A 717 43.75 -84.99 -15.48
N ALA A 718 43.63 -83.67 -15.38
CA ALA A 718 44.11 -82.84 -14.26
C ALA A 718 42.92 -82.06 -13.65
N ASN A 719 42.91 -81.86 -12.32
CA ASN A 719 41.80 -81.25 -11.56
C ASN A 719 42.35 -80.30 -10.48
N ASN A 720 41.48 -79.44 -9.93
CA ASN A 720 41.81 -78.37 -9.00
C ASN A 720 42.74 -77.32 -9.63
N LEU A 721 42.36 -76.88 -10.82
CA LEU A 721 43.12 -75.94 -11.65
C LEU A 721 42.54 -74.53 -11.52
N THR A 722 43.40 -73.54 -11.63
CA THR A 722 43.03 -72.11 -11.79
C THR A 722 43.02 -71.77 -13.28
N THR A 723 42.73 -70.51 -13.63
CA THR A 723 43.10 -69.98 -14.96
C THR A 723 44.58 -70.25 -15.27
N GLY A 724 44.90 -70.50 -16.54
CA GLY A 724 46.27 -70.57 -17.01
C GLY A 724 46.53 -71.54 -18.17
N TRP A 725 47.71 -71.38 -18.76
CA TRP A 725 48.22 -72.32 -19.75
C TRP A 725 48.75 -73.59 -19.08
N TYR A 726 48.09 -74.71 -19.38
CA TYR A 726 48.55 -76.03 -19.00
C TYR A 726 49.13 -76.74 -20.21
N TYR A 727 50.36 -77.20 -20.05
CA TYR A 727 51.16 -77.77 -21.13
C TYR A 727 50.95 -79.27 -21.20
N ILE A 728 50.50 -79.70 -22.37
CA ILE A 728 50.15 -81.08 -22.69
C ILE A 728 51.32 -81.67 -23.46
N ASN A 729 52.16 -82.46 -22.80
CA ASN A 729 53.23 -83.19 -23.46
C ASN A 729 52.87 -84.68 -23.53
N ILE A 730 52.62 -85.14 -24.76
CA ILE A 730 52.22 -86.51 -25.05
C ILE A 730 53.35 -87.21 -25.79
N THR A 731 53.78 -88.35 -25.25
CA THR A 731 54.87 -89.14 -25.80
C THR A 731 54.47 -90.58 -26.09
N ASP A 732 54.87 -91.04 -27.28
CA ASP A 732 54.87 -92.42 -27.76
C ASP A 732 56.24 -92.69 -28.43
N ASP A 733 56.58 -93.94 -28.71
CA ASP A 733 57.90 -94.39 -29.22
C ASP A 733 58.28 -93.81 -30.62
N VAL A 734 57.40 -93.01 -31.25
CA VAL A 734 57.54 -92.48 -32.62
C VAL A 734 57.29 -90.96 -32.74
N CYS A 735 56.56 -90.33 -31.80
CA CYS A 735 56.20 -88.91 -31.91
C CYS A 735 56.11 -88.22 -30.54
N THR A 736 56.60 -86.98 -30.48
CA THR A 736 56.36 -86.02 -29.40
C THR A 736 55.33 -85.01 -29.88
N PHE A 737 54.15 -85.00 -29.29
CA PHE A 737 53.16 -83.94 -29.51
C PHE A 737 53.13 -83.06 -28.27
N VAL A 738 53.48 -81.78 -28.47
CA VAL A 738 53.36 -80.75 -27.44
C VAL A 738 52.21 -79.86 -27.87
N ASP A 739 51.26 -79.73 -26.97
CA ASP A 739 50.11 -78.86 -27.11
C ASP A 739 49.95 -78.05 -25.83
N SER A 740 49.04 -77.10 -25.84
CA SER A 740 48.69 -76.35 -24.64
C SER A 740 47.18 -76.10 -24.64
N ILE A 741 46.53 -76.42 -23.53
CA ILE A 741 45.17 -75.97 -23.27
C ILE A 741 45.25 -74.76 -22.34
N PHE A 742 44.52 -73.71 -22.67
CA PHE A 742 44.20 -72.69 -21.70
C PHE A 742 42.99 -73.18 -20.92
N ILE A 743 43.13 -73.35 -19.61
CA ILE A 743 41.94 -73.32 -18.75
C ILE A 743 41.63 -71.85 -18.60
N ASP A 744 40.52 -71.42 -19.21
CA ASP A 744 39.98 -70.11 -18.93
C ASP A 744 39.44 -70.08 -17.49
N GLU A 745 39.31 -68.88 -16.94
CA GLU A 745 38.39 -68.66 -15.82
C GLU A 745 37.09 -68.10 -16.38
N PRO A 746 35.93 -68.41 -15.78
CA PRO A 746 34.72 -67.70 -16.14
C PRO A 746 34.95 -66.21 -15.88
N ASP A 747 34.48 -65.37 -16.80
CA ASP A 747 34.60 -63.92 -16.67
C ASP A 747 34.14 -63.46 -15.28
N GLN A 748 34.87 -62.51 -14.69
CA GLN A 748 34.49 -61.94 -13.40
C GLN A 748 33.02 -61.48 -13.44
N MET A 749 32.27 -61.80 -12.38
CA MET A 749 30.93 -61.26 -12.21
C MET A 749 31.00 -59.75 -12.30
N ALA A 750 30.17 -59.17 -13.15
CA ALA A 750 30.09 -57.72 -13.33
C ALA A 750 28.63 -57.31 -13.24
N LEU A 751 28.39 -56.03 -13.01
CA LEU A 751 27.06 -55.46 -13.08
C LEU A 751 27.11 -54.08 -13.68
N ASP A 752 26.13 -53.79 -14.54
CA ASP A 752 25.82 -52.42 -14.94
C ASP A 752 24.84 -51.85 -13.92
N ILE A 753 25.17 -50.65 -13.42
CA ILE A 753 24.33 -49.86 -12.54
C ILE A 753 24.01 -48.52 -13.18
N THR A 754 22.73 -48.17 -13.24
CA THR A 754 22.30 -46.80 -13.50
C THR A 754 22.16 -46.07 -12.17
N ILE A 755 22.93 -44.99 -12.02
CA ILE A 755 22.86 -44.08 -10.88
C ILE A 755 22.15 -42.81 -11.35
N THR A 756 21.03 -42.49 -10.70
CA THR A 756 20.40 -41.18 -10.75
C THR A 756 20.79 -40.42 -9.49
N ASP A 757 21.62 -39.39 -9.63
CA ASP A 757 22.02 -38.52 -8.52
C ASP A 757 20.81 -37.72 -7.98
N PRO A 758 20.74 -37.39 -6.66
CA PRO A 758 19.75 -36.49 -6.08
C PRO A 758 19.67 -35.14 -6.80
N LEU A 759 18.44 -34.70 -7.07
CA LEU A 759 18.17 -33.44 -7.78
C LEU A 759 18.62 -32.19 -6.99
N CYS A 760 18.62 -32.25 -5.65
CA CYS A 760 18.91 -31.12 -4.76
C CYS A 760 19.96 -31.51 -3.70
N ASN A 761 20.78 -30.53 -3.29
CA ASN A 761 21.79 -30.71 -2.25
C ASN A 761 21.17 -31.15 -0.91
N GLY A 762 21.65 -32.24 -0.33
CA GLY A 762 21.18 -32.78 0.94
C GLY A 762 19.88 -33.60 0.87
N TYR A 763 19.29 -33.79 -0.32
CA TYR A 763 18.06 -34.55 -0.49
C TYR A 763 18.34 -36.06 -0.67
N LEU A 764 17.42 -36.89 -0.16
CA LEU A 764 17.46 -38.34 -0.31
C LEU A 764 16.53 -38.77 -1.47
N THR A 765 16.83 -38.31 -2.69
CA THR A 765 16.01 -38.59 -3.89
C THR A 765 16.76 -39.37 -4.97
N GLY A 766 18.04 -39.69 -4.73
CA GLY A 766 18.84 -40.51 -5.64
C GLY A 766 18.32 -41.94 -5.73
N VAL A 767 18.53 -42.56 -6.89
CA VAL A 767 18.11 -43.94 -7.17
C VAL A 767 19.26 -44.68 -7.82
N VAL A 768 19.56 -45.89 -7.32
CA VAL A 768 20.52 -46.80 -7.96
C VAL A 768 19.80 -48.07 -8.36
N ASN A 769 19.80 -48.37 -9.65
CA ASN A 769 19.25 -49.60 -10.21
C ASN A 769 20.40 -50.50 -10.66
N VAL A 770 20.34 -51.79 -10.33
CA VAL A 770 21.16 -52.80 -11.01
C VAL A 770 20.41 -53.25 -12.25
N ASP A 771 20.86 -52.81 -13.42
CA ASP A 771 20.15 -53.02 -14.68
C ASP A 771 20.40 -54.42 -15.25
N THR A 772 21.63 -54.91 -15.12
CA THR A 772 22.02 -56.26 -15.54
C THR A 772 23.20 -56.75 -14.70
N VAL A 773 23.13 -58.01 -14.25
CA VAL A 773 24.27 -58.73 -13.69
C VAL A 773 24.80 -59.70 -14.76
N TYR A 774 26.06 -59.55 -15.12
CA TYR A 774 26.77 -60.36 -16.09
C TYR A 774 27.53 -61.49 -15.40
N ASN A 775 27.67 -62.62 -16.10
CA ASN A 775 28.53 -63.75 -15.72
C ASN A 775 28.17 -64.42 -14.39
N ALA A 776 26.97 -64.19 -13.87
CA ALA A 776 26.41 -64.93 -12.73
C ALA A 776 26.14 -66.40 -13.10
N THR A 777 26.34 -67.30 -12.14
CA THR A 777 26.21 -68.75 -12.32
C THR A 777 25.08 -69.32 -11.45
N GLY A 778 24.25 -70.22 -12.01
CA GLY A 778 23.06 -70.76 -11.34
C GLY A 778 21.75 -70.10 -11.80
N ASP A 779 20.72 -70.09 -10.95
CA ASP A 779 19.46 -69.38 -11.25
C ASP A 779 19.61 -67.85 -11.04
N TYR A 780 19.43 -67.09 -12.11
CA TYR A 780 19.46 -65.62 -12.11
C TYR A 780 18.40 -64.98 -11.18
N ASN A 781 17.36 -65.72 -10.79
CA ASN A 781 16.33 -65.27 -9.86
C ASN A 781 16.74 -65.38 -8.38
N GLU A 782 17.84 -66.08 -8.04
CA GLU A 782 18.31 -66.25 -6.66
C GLU A 782 19.49 -65.34 -6.27
N ILE A 783 19.88 -64.39 -7.13
CA ILE A 783 20.94 -63.40 -6.84
C ILE A 783 20.56 -62.54 -5.62
N ALA A 784 21.47 -62.46 -4.64
CA ALA A 784 21.30 -61.73 -3.39
C ALA A 784 22.14 -60.46 -3.34
N TYR A 785 21.50 -59.33 -3.03
CA TYR A 785 22.08 -57.98 -3.05
C TYR A 785 22.28 -57.46 -1.63
N PHE A 786 23.50 -56.98 -1.32
CA PHE A 786 23.90 -56.48 -0.01
C PHE A 786 24.53 -55.09 -0.11
N TRP A 787 23.69 -54.07 0.07
CA TRP A 787 24.07 -52.67 0.09
C TRP A 787 24.66 -52.26 1.44
N ASN A 788 25.64 -51.35 1.42
CA ASN A 788 26.23 -50.72 2.59
C ASN A 788 26.57 -49.23 2.31
N PRO A 789 25.99 -48.26 3.05
CA PRO A 789 24.88 -48.42 4.00
C PRO A 789 23.63 -49.04 3.34
N ALA A 790 22.78 -49.71 4.11
CA ALA A 790 21.63 -50.46 3.57
C ALA A 790 20.37 -49.59 3.39
N PRO A 791 19.58 -49.79 2.31
CA PRO A 791 18.40 -48.99 2.00
C PRO A 791 17.20 -49.27 2.94
N PRO A 792 16.19 -48.37 2.95
CA PRO A 792 14.88 -48.64 3.55
C PRO A 792 14.19 -49.84 2.88
N GLY A 793 14.27 -51.01 3.50
CA GLY A 793 13.82 -52.28 2.92
C GLY A 793 14.81 -53.43 3.15
N GLY A 794 16.09 -53.09 3.31
CA GLY A 794 17.16 -54.02 3.65
C GLY A 794 17.75 -54.78 2.47
N ASN A 795 18.61 -55.75 2.81
CA ASN A 795 19.40 -56.55 1.86
C ASN A 795 18.79 -57.94 1.67
N GLY A 796 18.90 -58.53 0.48
CA GLY A 796 18.37 -59.87 0.19
C GLY A 796 18.24 -60.21 -1.30
N VAL A 797 17.62 -61.37 -1.57
CA VAL A 797 17.31 -61.84 -2.93
C VAL A 797 16.29 -60.91 -3.58
N GLY A 798 16.57 -60.46 -4.80
CA GLY A 798 15.72 -59.53 -5.55
C GLY A 798 15.76 -58.07 -5.09
N ALA A 799 16.64 -57.69 -4.15
CA ALA A 799 16.83 -56.31 -3.71
C ALA A 799 17.75 -55.51 -4.65
N SER A 800 17.49 -55.55 -5.96
CA SER A 800 18.33 -54.98 -7.02
C SER A 800 18.20 -53.46 -7.20
N GLN A 801 17.56 -52.75 -6.26
CA GLN A 801 17.33 -51.31 -6.30
C GLN A 801 17.58 -50.67 -4.93
N PHE A 802 18.21 -49.51 -4.94
CA PHE A 802 18.30 -48.58 -3.81
C PHE A 802 17.48 -47.33 -4.15
N THR A 803 16.37 -47.09 -3.45
CA THR A 803 15.63 -45.82 -3.46
C THR A 803 15.94 -44.99 -2.21
N ASP A 804 15.70 -43.69 -2.29
CA ASP A 804 15.99 -42.70 -1.25
C ASP A 804 17.50 -42.63 -0.89
N ALA A 805 18.37 -42.73 -1.90
CA ALA A 805 19.81 -42.58 -1.74
C ALA A 805 20.19 -41.09 -1.66
N GLY A 806 21.18 -40.77 -0.83
CA GLY A 806 21.77 -39.42 -0.73
C GLY A 806 23.19 -39.42 -1.30
N ALA A 807 23.82 -38.25 -1.34
CA ALA A 807 25.22 -38.15 -1.74
C ALA A 807 26.16 -38.88 -0.75
N GLY A 808 27.16 -39.57 -1.29
CA GLY A 808 28.13 -40.32 -0.49
C GLY A 808 28.70 -41.54 -1.21
N THR A 809 29.61 -42.23 -0.54
CA THR A 809 30.22 -43.47 -1.03
C THR A 809 29.45 -44.68 -0.51
N TYR A 810 29.11 -45.58 -1.41
CA TYR A 810 28.34 -46.79 -1.17
C TYR A 810 29.11 -48.01 -1.69
N SER A 811 28.87 -49.16 -1.06
CA SER A 811 29.36 -50.45 -1.55
C SER A 811 28.22 -51.45 -1.70
N LEU A 812 28.17 -52.14 -2.84
CA LEU A 812 27.23 -53.23 -3.12
C LEU A 812 28.01 -54.53 -3.28
N LEU A 813 27.69 -55.51 -2.44
CA LEU A 813 28.09 -56.91 -2.59
C LEU A 813 26.94 -57.71 -3.21
N ILE A 814 27.19 -58.41 -4.31
CA ILE A 814 26.27 -59.40 -4.89
C ILE A 814 26.79 -60.82 -4.71
N ASN A 815 25.88 -61.79 -4.55
CA ASN A 815 26.21 -63.22 -4.51
C ASN A 815 25.22 -64.03 -5.37
N ASP A 816 25.71 -65.05 -6.09
CA ASP A 816 24.88 -66.01 -6.83
C ASP A 816 24.59 -67.31 -6.06
N GLU A 817 23.84 -68.24 -6.67
CA GLU A 817 23.44 -69.52 -6.07
C GLU A 817 24.64 -70.46 -5.80
N ASN A 818 25.68 -70.40 -6.64
CA ASN A 818 26.89 -71.23 -6.50
C ASN A 818 27.89 -70.63 -5.49
N GLY A 819 27.68 -69.40 -5.05
CA GLY A 819 28.53 -68.70 -4.08
C GLY A 819 29.65 -67.89 -4.71
N CYS A 820 29.56 -67.56 -6.00
CA CYS A 820 30.38 -66.53 -6.62
C CYS A 820 29.92 -65.16 -6.10
N SER A 821 30.86 -64.23 -5.87
CA SER A 821 30.59 -62.95 -5.22
C SER A 821 31.42 -61.81 -5.78
N GLU A 822 30.81 -60.65 -6.00
CA GLU A 822 31.50 -59.43 -6.45
C GLU A 822 31.15 -58.23 -5.56
N THR A 823 32.08 -57.29 -5.37
CA THR A 823 31.83 -56.04 -4.63
C THR A 823 32.20 -54.82 -5.46
N VAL A 824 31.23 -53.94 -5.70
CA VAL A 824 31.43 -52.67 -6.39
C VAL A 824 31.25 -51.50 -5.42
N ASP A 825 32.27 -50.66 -5.34
CA ASP A 825 32.23 -49.37 -4.65
C ASP A 825 31.87 -48.28 -5.68
N PHE A 826 30.90 -47.42 -5.34
CA PHE A 826 30.49 -46.29 -6.17
C PHE A 826 30.21 -45.04 -5.31
N THR A 827 30.11 -43.89 -5.95
CA THR A 827 29.78 -42.61 -5.29
C THR A 827 28.57 -42.00 -5.98
N ILE A 828 27.59 -41.59 -5.17
CA ILE A 828 26.46 -40.76 -5.58
C ILE A 828 26.87 -39.31 -5.31
N ASN A 829 26.70 -38.44 -6.31
CA ASN A 829 27.02 -37.01 -6.19
C ASN A 829 25.75 -36.20 -5.93
N GLU A 830 25.89 -34.93 -5.58
CA GLU A 830 24.79 -33.97 -5.49
C GLU A 830 25.25 -32.64 -6.08
N PRO A 831 24.33 -31.78 -6.57
CA PRO A 831 24.68 -30.41 -6.92
C PRO A 831 25.21 -29.64 -5.70
N PRO A 832 25.99 -28.56 -5.89
CA PRO A 832 26.42 -27.70 -4.79
C PRO A 832 25.22 -27.12 -4.02
N ALA A 833 25.39 -26.78 -2.74
CA ALA A 833 24.34 -26.11 -1.98
C ALA A 833 24.01 -24.72 -2.56
N LEU A 834 22.72 -24.40 -2.71
CA LEU A 834 22.25 -23.06 -3.09
C LEU A 834 22.58 -22.05 -1.98
N ALA A 835 23.09 -20.88 -2.37
CA ALA A 835 23.39 -19.79 -1.46
C ALA A 835 23.21 -18.42 -2.15
N PHE A 836 22.88 -17.39 -1.36
CA PHE A 836 22.93 -16.01 -1.82
C PHE A 836 24.38 -15.52 -1.93
N THR A 837 24.74 -15.00 -3.10
CA THR A 837 25.99 -14.26 -3.34
C THR A 837 25.84 -12.77 -3.06
N GLU A 838 24.64 -12.25 -3.27
CA GLU A 838 24.20 -10.89 -3.00
C GLU A 838 22.75 -10.97 -2.53
N PHE A 839 22.40 -10.22 -1.49
CA PHE A 839 21.06 -10.15 -0.90
C PHE A 839 21.01 -8.92 0.03
N ASP A 840 20.59 -7.77 -0.50
CA ASP A 840 20.63 -6.48 0.21
C ASP A 840 19.58 -5.50 -0.37
N TYR A 841 19.49 -4.29 0.17
CA TYR A 841 18.54 -3.25 -0.31
C TYR A 841 19.10 -1.82 -0.27
N ASP A 842 18.59 -0.99 -1.18
CA ASP A 842 18.65 0.47 -1.09
C ASP A 842 17.33 0.98 -0.47
N PRO A 843 17.38 1.79 0.62
CA PRO A 843 16.18 2.26 1.32
C PRO A 843 15.34 3.21 0.47
N ALA A 844 14.04 3.28 0.77
CA ALA A 844 13.16 4.26 0.14
C ALA A 844 13.41 5.66 0.73
N TYR A 845 13.58 6.65 -0.15
CA TYR A 845 13.68 8.07 0.23
C TYR A 845 12.39 8.78 -0.18
N CYS A 846 11.63 9.28 0.79
CA CYS A 846 10.24 9.75 0.66
C CYS A 846 9.20 8.65 0.45
N ARG A 847 8.48 8.26 1.52
CA ARG A 847 7.01 8.18 1.47
C ARG A 847 6.27 7.99 2.81
N VAL A 848 5.06 8.54 2.82
CA VAL A 848 3.87 7.99 3.50
C VAL A 848 3.26 6.92 2.58
N PHE A 849 2.66 5.87 3.15
CA PHE A 849 2.17 4.69 2.43
C PHE A 849 1.30 5.05 1.20
N ASN A 850 1.50 4.34 0.08
CA ASN A 850 0.72 4.34 -1.18
C ASN A 850 0.59 5.60 -2.05
N TYR A 851 1.07 6.80 -1.70
CA TYR A 851 0.69 8.00 -2.46
C TYR A 851 1.35 8.26 -3.83
N GLN A 852 2.49 7.64 -4.16
CA GLN A 852 3.03 7.53 -5.54
C GLN A 852 3.97 6.31 -5.60
N SER A 853 4.56 6.00 -6.77
CA SER A 853 5.58 4.94 -6.90
C SER A 853 6.74 5.13 -5.91
N GLY A 854 7.18 4.06 -5.25
CA GLY A 854 8.34 4.11 -4.37
C GLY A 854 9.64 4.30 -5.14
N ASN A 855 10.77 4.34 -4.43
CA ASN A 855 12.10 4.40 -5.05
C ASN A 855 13.14 3.51 -4.35
N GLY A 856 12.74 2.76 -3.33
CA GLY A 856 13.58 1.70 -2.77
C GLY A 856 13.84 0.60 -3.80
N VAL A 857 14.91 -0.15 -3.59
CA VAL A 857 15.31 -1.26 -4.45
C VAL A 857 15.73 -2.44 -3.56
N VAL A 858 15.17 -3.62 -3.80
CA VAL A 858 15.72 -4.88 -3.26
C VAL A 858 16.44 -5.62 -4.37
N TYR A 859 17.56 -6.28 -4.05
CA TYR A 859 18.35 -7.00 -5.05
C TYR A 859 19.04 -8.23 -4.47
N GLY A 860 19.18 -9.25 -5.31
CA GLY A 860 19.70 -10.54 -4.91
C GLY A 860 20.14 -11.42 -6.08
N ALA A 861 21.16 -12.22 -5.83
CA ALA A 861 21.76 -13.14 -6.80
C ALA A 861 22.20 -14.43 -6.10
N ALA A 862 21.86 -15.59 -6.67
CA ALA A 862 22.21 -16.90 -6.12
C ALA A 862 23.40 -17.56 -6.82
N ASN A 863 24.02 -18.52 -6.14
CA ASN A 863 24.89 -19.52 -6.76
C ASN A 863 24.70 -20.89 -6.10
N GLY A 864 25.34 -21.92 -6.68
CA GLY A 864 25.12 -23.31 -6.28
C GLY A 864 23.90 -23.91 -6.98
N GLY A 865 23.40 -25.06 -6.53
CA GLY A 865 22.34 -25.79 -7.22
C GLY A 865 22.74 -26.19 -8.65
N SER A 866 21.72 -26.43 -9.47
CA SER A 866 21.86 -26.52 -10.92
C SER A 866 21.87 -25.11 -11.56
N PRO A 867 22.61 -24.89 -12.66
CA PRO A 867 22.52 -23.63 -13.41
C PRO A 867 21.11 -23.37 -13.96
N ASP A 868 20.87 -22.11 -14.32
CA ASP A 868 19.56 -21.51 -14.63
C ASP A 868 18.67 -21.38 -13.37
N TYR A 869 18.40 -20.13 -12.99
CA TYR A 869 17.72 -19.76 -11.74
C TYR A 869 16.54 -18.85 -12.01
N ASP A 870 15.37 -19.24 -11.54
CA ASP A 870 14.20 -18.37 -11.45
C ASP A 870 14.24 -17.61 -10.13
N TYR A 871 14.13 -16.28 -10.22
CA TYR A 871 14.02 -15.39 -9.08
C TYR A 871 12.54 -15.01 -8.91
N GLU A 872 12.05 -14.99 -7.69
CA GLU A 872 10.72 -14.49 -7.34
C GLU A 872 10.81 -13.67 -6.06
N TRP A 873 10.77 -12.35 -6.20
CA TRP A 873 10.47 -11.47 -5.09
C TRP A 873 8.97 -11.45 -4.82
N PHE A 874 8.61 -11.31 -3.55
CA PHE A 874 7.24 -11.28 -3.05
C PHE A 874 7.14 -10.27 -1.89
N ASN A 875 6.25 -9.28 -1.99
CA ASN A 875 5.93 -8.39 -0.87
C ASN A 875 4.93 -9.09 0.06
N VAL A 876 5.29 -9.24 1.33
CA VAL A 876 4.52 -10.04 2.32
C VAL A 876 3.16 -9.40 2.67
N TYR A 877 2.98 -8.10 2.40
CA TYR A 877 1.77 -7.36 2.75
C TYR A 877 0.92 -6.95 1.54
N THR A 878 1.55 -6.53 0.42
CA THR A 878 0.84 -6.18 -0.82
C THR A 878 0.63 -7.36 -1.77
N LEU A 879 1.24 -8.52 -1.46
CA LEU A 879 1.24 -9.74 -2.28
C LEU A 879 1.80 -9.59 -3.70
N GLN A 880 2.31 -8.40 -4.05
CA GLN A 880 2.97 -8.14 -5.34
C GLN A 880 4.22 -9.00 -5.49
N THR A 881 4.50 -9.42 -6.72
CA THR A 881 5.69 -10.20 -7.08
C THR A 881 6.55 -9.52 -8.15
N SER A 882 7.79 -9.96 -8.28
CA SER A 882 8.71 -9.56 -9.37
C SER A 882 9.73 -10.65 -9.63
N THR A 883 9.92 -11.03 -10.89
CA THR A 883 10.82 -12.13 -11.28
C THR A 883 12.23 -11.69 -11.64
N ASN A 884 12.56 -10.41 -11.43
CA ASN A 884 13.88 -9.87 -11.72
C ASN A 884 14.84 -10.08 -10.53
N THR A 885 16.14 -10.21 -10.80
CA THR A 885 17.20 -10.20 -9.76
C THR A 885 17.22 -8.90 -8.94
N THR A 886 16.71 -7.80 -9.51
CA THR A 886 16.54 -6.49 -8.86
C THR A 886 15.11 -6.01 -9.01
N TRP A 887 14.46 -5.61 -7.92
CA TRP A 887 13.13 -5.01 -7.94
C TRP A 887 13.19 -3.60 -7.35
N GLY A 888 12.98 -2.60 -8.21
CA GLY A 888 12.99 -1.18 -7.85
C GLY A 888 11.60 -0.54 -7.95
N GLY A 889 11.47 0.67 -7.43
CA GLY A 889 10.19 1.39 -7.37
C GLY A 889 9.41 1.12 -6.07
N LEU A 890 10.10 0.63 -5.04
CA LEU A 890 9.48 0.00 -3.87
C LEU A 890 9.22 0.97 -2.72
N ASN A 891 8.13 0.69 -2.01
CA ASN A 891 7.72 1.34 -0.77
C ASN A 891 8.27 0.54 0.43
N PRO A 892 8.38 1.16 1.62
CA PRO A 892 8.80 0.46 2.84
C PRO A 892 7.91 -0.74 3.15
N SER A 893 8.52 -1.92 3.32
CA SER A 893 7.79 -3.20 3.47
C SER A 893 8.72 -4.38 3.77
N LEU A 894 8.12 -5.53 4.08
CA LEU A 894 8.83 -6.81 4.15
C LEU A 894 8.76 -7.53 2.80
N TYR A 895 9.92 -7.81 2.23
CA TYR A 895 10.12 -8.48 0.96
C TYR A 895 10.77 -9.83 1.16
N LYS A 896 10.21 -10.88 0.56
CA LYS A 896 10.78 -12.22 0.46
C LYS A 896 11.41 -12.39 -0.92
N LEU A 897 12.56 -13.03 -1.01
CA LEU A 897 13.08 -13.60 -2.25
C LEU A 897 13.02 -15.13 -2.16
N THR A 898 12.33 -15.77 -3.09
CA THR A 898 12.48 -17.18 -3.42
C THR A 898 13.41 -17.27 -4.65
N VAL A 899 14.45 -18.09 -4.62
CA VAL A 899 15.21 -18.48 -5.82
C VAL A 899 15.04 -19.98 -6.03
N THR A 900 14.68 -20.37 -7.23
CA THR A 900 14.49 -21.76 -7.64
C THR A 900 15.50 -22.10 -8.73
N ASP A 901 16.22 -23.21 -8.61
CA ASP A 901 17.10 -23.69 -9.68
C ASP A 901 16.37 -24.56 -10.72
N ALA A 902 17.02 -24.87 -11.84
CA ALA A 902 16.45 -25.69 -12.91
C ALA A 902 15.98 -27.11 -12.49
N ASN A 903 16.36 -27.58 -11.30
CA ASN A 903 15.91 -28.86 -10.73
C ASN A 903 14.72 -28.70 -9.76
N GLY A 904 14.24 -27.47 -9.55
CA GLY A 904 13.16 -27.15 -8.61
C GLY A 904 13.62 -26.98 -7.15
N CYS A 905 14.92 -26.82 -6.91
CA CYS A 905 15.47 -26.65 -5.56
C CYS A 905 15.35 -25.19 -5.13
N THR A 906 14.78 -24.91 -3.95
CA THR A 906 14.48 -23.53 -3.52
C THR A 906 15.42 -23.01 -2.42
N LEU A 907 15.69 -21.71 -2.47
CA LEU A 907 16.38 -20.92 -1.45
C LEU A 907 15.53 -19.69 -1.11
N GLU A 908 15.25 -19.45 0.17
CA GLU A 908 14.42 -18.33 0.62
C GLU A 908 15.18 -17.35 1.52
N GLY A 909 14.91 -16.05 1.37
CA GLY A 909 15.41 -14.97 2.22
C GLY A 909 14.37 -13.88 2.43
N PHE A 910 14.49 -13.11 3.51
CA PHE A 910 13.61 -11.97 3.82
C PHE A 910 14.45 -10.71 4.07
N ILE A 911 13.98 -9.58 3.54
CA ILE A 911 14.55 -8.22 3.69
C ILE A 911 13.42 -7.26 4.08
N GLU A 912 13.69 -6.43 5.09
CA GLU A 912 12.81 -5.33 5.49
C GLU A 912 13.39 -4.03 4.90
N LEU A 913 12.65 -3.40 3.98
CA LEU A 913 13.04 -2.17 3.31
C LEU A 913 12.46 -0.98 4.08
N ASP A 914 13.35 -0.10 4.55
CA ASP A 914 13.01 1.02 5.45
C ASP A 914 12.87 2.38 4.70
N SER A 915 12.30 3.39 5.37
CA SER A 915 12.09 4.75 4.87
C SER A 915 13.05 5.75 5.53
N LEU A 916 13.81 6.49 4.73
CA LEU A 916 14.68 7.57 5.22
C LEU A 916 14.24 8.93 4.67
N ASN A 917 13.61 9.73 5.53
CA ASN A 917 13.23 11.13 5.25
C ASN A 917 14.23 12.08 5.93
N PRO A 918 14.57 13.24 5.32
CA PRO A 918 15.41 14.24 5.97
C PRO A 918 14.71 14.74 7.24
N GLU A 919 15.46 14.90 8.33
CA GLU A 919 14.98 15.47 9.59
C GLU A 919 15.65 16.82 9.78
N ALA A 920 14.89 17.91 9.77
CA ALA A 920 15.41 19.26 9.89
C ALA A 920 15.72 19.54 11.36
N ALA A 921 16.98 19.86 11.66
CA ALA A 921 17.40 20.22 13.00
C ALA A 921 18.45 21.33 12.95
N PHE A 922 18.38 22.28 13.88
CA PHE A 922 19.46 23.24 14.10
C PHE A 922 19.64 23.56 15.57
N ASN A 923 20.85 23.97 15.92
CA ASN A 923 21.17 24.59 17.21
C ASN A 923 21.39 26.09 17.04
N THR A 924 20.98 26.86 18.05
CA THR A 924 21.28 28.29 18.15
C THR A 924 21.98 28.56 19.47
N THR A 925 22.93 29.48 19.48
CA THR A 925 23.69 29.86 20.68
C THR A 925 23.93 31.36 20.72
N SER A 926 23.88 31.96 21.91
CA SER A 926 24.18 33.37 22.12
C SER A 926 24.71 33.59 23.54
N PRO A 927 25.72 34.47 23.75
CA PRO A 927 26.14 34.89 25.08
C PRO A 927 25.19 35.89 25.75
N GLN A 928 24.16 36.40 25.06
CA GLN A 928 23.14 37.30 25.64
C GLN A 928 21.77 36.62 25.86
N PHE A 929 21.68 35.29 25.72
CA PHE A 929 20.48 34.54 26.16
C PHE A 929 20.36 34.56 27.71
N LEU A 930 19.15 34.88 28.18
CA LEU A 930 18.70 34.73 29.57
C LEU A 930 18.38 33.26 29.87
N ASP A 931 17.70 32.58 28.94
CA ASP A 931 17.47 31.14 28.97
C ASP A 931 17.74 30.51 27.58
N PRO A 932 18.79 29.68 27.42
CA PRO A 932 19.11 29.04 26.16
C PRO A 932 18.24 27.83 25.80
N LEU A 933 17.36 27.35 26.69
CA LEU A 933 16.40 26.27 26.40
C LEU A 933 15.16 26.80 25.67
N VAL A 934 14.79 28.06 25.90
CA VAL A 934 13.68 28.77 25.22
C VAL A 934 14.15 29.93 24.33
N CYS A 935 15.47 30.10 24.17
CA CYS A 935 16.10 31.11 23.30
C CYS A 935 15.67 32.57 23.59
N GLU A 936 15.46 32.89 24.86
CA GLU A 936 15.10 34.24 25.34
C GLU A 936 16.35 35.10 25.58
N GLY A 937 16.34 36.37 25.18
CA GLY A 937 17.48 37.30 25.34
C GLY A 937 17.07 38.77 25.49
N THR A 938 18.04 39.68 25.55
CA THR A 938 17.79 41.14 25.58
C THR A 938 18.43 41.86 24.40
N ALA A 939 17.79 42.92 23.91
CA ALA A 939 18.35 43.74 22.83
C ALA A 939 19.60 44.52 23.30
N GLN A 940 20.73 44.53 22.58
CA GLN A 940 21.04 43.82 21.33
C GLN A 940 21.49 42.37 21.60
N LEU A 941 20.91 41.43 20.85
CA LEU A 941 21.21 39.99 20.89
C LEU A 941 21.99 39.57 19.64
N ASP A 942 23.13 38.89 19.78
CA ASP A 942 23.87 38.29 18.67
C ASP A 942 23.82 36.76 18.79
N ALA A 943 23.26 36.08 17.79
CA ALA A 943 23.01 34.63 17.80
C ALA A 943 23.70 33.91 16.63
N HIS A 944 24.21 32.72 16.91
CA HIS A 944 24.94 31.85 15.99
C HIS A 944 24.17 30.54 15.76
N PHE A 945 23.95 30.17 14.50
CA PHE A 945 23.14 29.03 14.07
C PHE A 945 23.97 27.98 13.34
N VAL A 946 23.77 26.72 13.72
CA VAL A 946 24.49 25.55 13.17
C VAL A 946 23.47 24.50 12.74
N ASN A 947 23.59 24.01 11.50
CA ASN A 947 22.77 22.91 11.00
C ASN A 947 23.08 21.61 11.78
N GLN A 948 22.05 20.86 12.13
CA GLN A 948 22.10 19.58 12.85
C GLN A 948 21.22 18.51 12.18
N SER A 949 20.67 18.81 11.00
CA SER A 949 19.71 17.96 10.29
C SER A 949 20.24 16.54 10.09
N LEU A 950 19.36 15.54 10.14
CA LEU A 950 19.70 14.13 9.94
C LEU A 950 19.16 13.63 8.60
N TYR A 951 19.63 12.45 8.18
CA TYR A 951 19.16 11.72 6.98
C TYR A 951 19.23 12.53 5.66
N PHE A 952 20.17 13.46 5.58
CA PHE A 952 20.48 14.25 4.39
C PHE A 952 21.48 13.54 3.47
N ALA A 953 21.44 13.88 2.19
CA ALA A 953 22.30 13.30 1.16
C ALA A 953 23.72 13.92 1.13
N ASN A 954 24.70 13.11 0.73
CA ASN A 954 26.14 13.33 0.98
C ASN A 954 26.74 14.61 0.33
N PRO A 955 27.44 15.48 1.10
CA PRO A 955 28.04 16.73 0.60
C PRO A 955 29.20 16.57 -0.42
N ASN A 956 29.52 15.35 -0.86
CA ASN A 956 30.54 15.08 -1.88
C ASN A 956 29.99 14.47 -3.19
N ASN A 957 28.67 14.39 -3.37
CA ASN A 957 28.04 13.79 -4.55
C ASN A 957 27.13 14.79 -5.31
N PRO A 958 27.47 15.22 -6.53
CA PRO A 958 26.70 16.22 -7.29
C PRO A 958 25.34 15.73 -7.85
N ASN A 959 24.88 14.54 -7.47
CA ASN A 959 23.61 13.94 -7.91
C ASN A 959 22.67 13.56 -6.73
N ALA A 960 22.99 14.01 -5.51
CA ALA A 960 22.31 13.61 -4.28
C ALA A 960 22.01 14.84 -3.42
N ASP A 961 21.04 15.65 -3.86
CA ASP A 961 20.77 16.95 -3.25
C ASP A 961 19.82 16.84 -2.04
N THR A 962 20.31 17.27 -0.88
CA THR A 962 19.48 17.87 0.17
C THR A 962 19.83 19.35 0.25
N THR A 963 18.83 20.20 0.11
CA THR A 963 18.94 21.66 0.06
C THR A 963 18.31 22.22 1.32
N PHE A 964 19.03 23.12 1.99
CA PHE A 964 18.59 23.73 3.23
C PHE A 964 18.09 25.15 2.96
N PHE A 965 16.91 25.48 3.46
CA PHE A 965 16.34 26.83 3.37
C PHE A 965 16.24 27.39 4.78
N TRP A 966 16.90 28.51 5.03
CA TRP A 966 16.90 29.20 6.32
C TRP A 966 16.03 30.46 6.25
N HIS A 967 15.24 30.68 7.29
CA HIS A 967 14.56 31.95 7.54
C HIS A 967 14.93 32.42 8.94
N PHE A 968 15.41 33.66 9.10
CA PHE A 968 15.92 34.16 10.39
C PHE A 968 14.96 35.12 11.11
N GLY A 969 13.67 35.06 10.81
CA GLY A 969 12.60 35.79 11.53
C GLY A 969 12.58 37.32 11.38
N GLN A 970 13.53 37.92 10.65
CA GLN A 970 13.61 39.37 10.49
C GLN A 970 12.53 39.89 9.53
N ALA A 971 11.86 41.00 9.88
CA ALA A 971 10.71 41.54 9.13
C ALA A 971 10.98 41.97 7.65
N ASN A 972 12.23 41.94 7.18
CA ASN A 972 12.60 42.11 5.77
C ASN A 972 13.59 41.03 5.28
N GLY A 973 13.76 39.95 6.05
CA GLY A 973 14.55 38.78 5.67
C GLY A 973 13.76 37.92 4.68
N GLY A 974 14.43 37.45 3.63
CA GLY A 974 13.89 36.38 2.78
C GLY A 974 14.38 35.02 3.25
N TRP A 975 13.89 33.97 2.60
CA TRP A 975 14.53 32.65 2.69
C TRP A 975 15.93 32.69 2.06
N GLU A 976 16.91 32.16 2.79
CA GLU A 976 18.29 32.02 2.37
C GLU A 976 18.59 30.56 2.03
N LEU A 977 19.15 30.34 0.84
CA LEU A 977 19.48 29.01 0.32
C LEU A 977 20.87 28.59 0.78
N SER A 978 20.97 27.41 1.38
CA SER A 978 22.24 26.75 1.72
C SER A 978 22.29 25.36 1.08
N THR A 979 23.39 25.06 0.39
CA THR A 979 23.66 23.76 -0.23
C THR A 979 24.85 23.04 0.42
N ASP A 980 25.37 23.57 1.53
CA ASP A 980 26.44 22.95 2.32
C ASP A 980 25.94 22.72 3.74
N TYR A 981 25.91 21.46 4.16
CA TYR A 981 25.50 21.08 5.51
C TYR A 981 26.37 21.75 6.61
N TYR A 982 27.63 22.08 6.30
CA TYR A 982 28.55 22.71 7.23
C TYR A 982 28.50 24.25 7.21
N GLU A 983 27.52 24.86 6.54
CA GLU A 983 27.33 26.31 6.54
C GLU A 983 26.71 26.79 7.87
N GLU A 984 27.35 27.77 8.50
CA GLU A 984 26.95 28.36 9.78
C GLU A 984 26.57 29.83 9.59
N PHE A 985 25.59 30.32 10.36
CA PHE A 985 25.04 31.66 10.20
C PHE A 985 25.09 32.48 11.48
N ASP A 986 25.64 33.69 11.42
CA ASP A 986 25.57 34.69 12.51
C ASP A 986 24.49 35.73 12.21
N ARG A 987 23.65 36.09 13.19
CA ARG A 987 22.63 37.15 13.07
C ARG A 987 22.57 38.03 14.33
N SER A 988 22.30 39.32 14.13
CA SER A 988 22.07 40.30 15.20
C SER A 988 20.61 40.75 15.20
N TYR A 989 19.99 40.72 16.37
CA TYR A 989 18.63 41.22 16.62
C TYR A 989 18.74 42.51 17.45
N LEU A 990 18.40 43.64 16.82
CA LEU A 990 18.63 44.98 17.37
C LEU A 990 17.44 45.52 18.17
N ASP A 991 16.23 45.11 17.79
CA ASP A 991 14.96 45.58 18.36
C ASP A 991 14.31 44.47 19.19
N SER A 992 13.45 44.85 20.13
CA SER A 992 12.63 43.91 20.89
C SER A 992 11.55 43.29 20.00
N GLY A 993 11.22 42.02 20.24
CA GLY A 993 10.26 41.27 19.42
C GLY A 993 10.45 39.76 19.49
N SER A 994 9.54 39.05 18.81
CA SER A 994 9.63 37.61 18.56
C SER A 994 10.12 37.39 17.13
N TYR A 995 11.07 36.48 16.95
CA TYR A 995 11.70 36.20 15.65
C TYR A 995 11.65 34.69 15.37
N ASP A 996 10.84 34.29 14.41
CA ASP A 996 10.68 32.89 14.03
C ASP A 996 11.81 32.44 13.09
N VAL A 997 12.75 31.68 13.65
CA VAL A 997 13.87 31.11 12.89
C VAL A 997 13.49 29.71 12.45
N CYS A 998 13.42 29.50 11.13
CA CYS A 998 13.07 28.21 10.55
C CYS A 998 14.20 27.66 9.67
N LEU A 999 14.34 26.34 9.68
CA LEU A 999 15.18 25.56 8.77
C LEU A 999 14.31 24.50 8.10
N VAL A 1000 14.26 24.53 6.77
CA VAL A 1000 13.67 23.48 5.95
C VAL A 1000 14.81 22.63 5.37
N ALA A 1001 14.76 21.32 5.58
CA ALA A 1001 15.67 20.35 4.94
C ALA A 1001 14.91 19.63 3.81
N LEU A 1002 15.04 20.11 2.57
CA LEU A 1002 14.33 19.60 1.40
C LEU A 1002 15.25 18.68 0.56
N ASN A 1003 14.87 17.42 0.37
CA ASN A 1003 15.56 16.53 -0.57
C ASN A 1003 15.05 16.71 -2.02
N LYS A 1004 15.85 16.26 -3.00
CA LYS A 1004 15.50 16.28 -4.44
C LYS A 1004 14.20 15.55 -4.83
N ASN A 1005 13.67 14.70 -3.95
CA ASN A 1005 12.44 13.93 -4.17
C ASN A 1005 11.19 14.65 -3.64
N GLY A 1006 11.35 15.85 -3.06
CA GLY A 1006 10.24 16.68 -2.59
C GLY A 1006 9.90 16.56 -1.10
N CYS A 1007 10.58 15.69 -0.32
CA CYS A 1007 10.40 15.72 1.13
C CYS A 1007 11.16 16.87 1.74
N SER A 1008 10.41 17.79 2.32
CA SER A 1008 10.88 18.71 3.35
C SER A 1008 10.49 18.20 4.72
N ASP A 1009 11.43 18.19 5.66
CA ASP A 1009 11.09 18.46 7.05
C ASP A 1009 11.39 19.92 7.38
N THR A 1010 10.68 20.49 8.35
CA THR A 1010 10.82 21.88 8.77
C THR A 1010 10.84 21.97 10.28
N THR A 1011 11.92 22.51 10.83
CA THR A 1011 12.00 22.88 12.24
C THR A 1011 12.03 24.38 12.38
N CYS A 1012 11.28 24.92 13.35
CA CYS A 1012 11.30 26.32 13.70
C CYS A 1012 11.57 26.49 15.19
N LYS A 1013 12.33 27.53 15.55
CA LYS A 1013 12.55 27.96 16.93
C LYS A 1013 12.33 29.46 17.02
N VAL A 1014 11.54 29.86 18.00
CA VAL A 1014 11.27 31.27 18.29
C VAL A 1014 12.42 31.84 19.10
N ILE A 1015 12.94 33.00 18.69
CA ILE A 1015 13.87 33.79 19.50
C ILE A 1015 13.11 35.01 20.02
N VAL A 1016 13.00 35.14 21.34
CA VAL A 1016 12.31 36.25 21.99
C VAL A 1016 13.34 37.24 22.53
N VAL A 1017 13.29 38.47 22.06
CA VAL A 1017 14.19 39.56 22.45
C VAL A 1017 13.42 40.60 23.25
N PHE A 1018 13.76 40.75 24.53
CA PHE A 1018 13.14 41.75 25.40
C PHE A 1018 13.82 43.11 25.29
N ASP A 1019 13.00 44.16 25.42
CA ASP A 1019 13.46 45.52 25.65
C ASP A 1019 14.14 45.65 27.02
N GLN A 1020 15.23 46.42 27.08
CA GLN A 1020 15.85 46.73 28.37
C GLN A 1020 14.91 47.62 29.23
N PRO A 1021 14.55 47.22 30.46
CA PRO A 1021 13.63 47.98 31.31
C PRO A 1021 14.19 49.36 31.66
N LYS A 1022 13.35 50.40 31.49
CA LYS A 1022 13.70 51.81 31.75
C LYS A 1022 12.61 52.49 32.59
N LEU A 1023 13.00 53.04 33.74
CA LEU A 1023 12.12 53.83 34.60
C LEU A 1023 12.11 55.30 34.14
N ILE A 1024 10.96 55.76 33.64
CA ILE A 1024 10.72 57.17 33.31
C ILE A 1024 10.01 57.82 34.50
N LEU A 1025 10.63 58.85 35.09
CA LEU A 1025 10.24 59.40 36.39
C LEU A 1025 9.84 60.89 36.29
N PRO A 1026 8.82 61.34 37.05
CA PRO A 1026 8.50 62.76 37.15
C PRO A 1026 9.63 63.52 37.85
N ASN A 1027 10.08 64.63 37.26
CA ASN A 1027 11.24 65.40 37.75
C ASN A 1027 10.85 66.58 38.69
N VAL A 1028 9.57 66.67 39.07
CA VAL A 1028 8.96 67.68 39.95
C VAL A 1028 7.87 67.01 40.77
N PHE A 1029 7.76 67.37 42.05
CA PHE A 1029 6.58 67.12 42.88
C PHE A 1029 6.36 68.26 43.88
N THR A 1030 5.13 68.44 44.37
CA THR A 1030 4.72 69.58 45.21
C THR A 1030 4.03 69.11 46.48
N PRO A 1031 4.77 68.61 47.48
CA PRO A 1031 4.18 68.03 48.68
C PRO A 1031 3.38 69.05 49.49
N GLY A 1032 2.06 68.83 49.58
CA GLY A 1032 1.07 69.72 50.19
C GLY A 1032 -0.20 68.97 50.63
N THR A 1033 -1.37 69.53 50.32
CA THR A 1033 -2.69 68.97 50.67
C THR A 1033 -3.73 69.21 49.57
N ASP A 1034 -3.31 69.46 48.33
CA ASP A 1034 -4.24 69.69 47.21
C ASP A 1034 -4.66 68.37 46.53
N GLY A 1035 -3.98 67.26 46.86
CA GLY A 1035 -4.25 65.92 46.35
C GLY A 1035 -3.53 65.61 45.04
N ASN A 1036 -2.72 66.53 44.51
CA ASN A 1036 -2.04 66.39 43.22
C ASN A 1036 -0.53 66.37 43.42
N ASN A 1037 0.13 65.32 42.91
CA ASN A 1037 1.58 65.20 42.90
C ASN A 1037 2.27 65.56 44.25
N ASP A 1038 1.58 65.20 45.35
CA ASP A 1038 1.99 65.36 46.74
C ASP A 1038 3.18 64.45 47.11
N PHE A 1039 3.33 63.34 46.37
CA PHE A 1039 4.35 62.32 46.60
C PHE A 1039 5.24 62.13 45.37
N PHE A 1040 6.53 61.87 45.61
CA PHE A 1040 7.44 61.31 44.63
C PHE A 1040 7.53 59.79 44.81
N PHE A 1041 7.27 59.03 43.75
CA PHE A 1041 7.27 57.57 43.76
C PHE A 1041 7.77 57.04 42.41
N PHE A 1042 8.21 55.78 42.39
CA PHE A 1042 8.62 55.10 41.17
C PHE A 1042 7.39 54.39 40.57
N PRO A 1043 7.12 54.49 39.25
CA PRO A 1043 5.95 53.85 38.67
C PRO A 1043 6.13 52.33 38.70
N ASN A 1044 5.19 51.63 39.33
CA ASN A 1044 5.21 50.18 39.41
C ASN A 1044 5.04 49.55 38.01
N LYS A 1045 6.12 48.95 37.51
CA LYS A 1045 6.17 48.17 36.27
C LYS A 1045 7.06 46.96 36.52
N ALA A 1046 6.46 45.76 36.61
CA ALA A 1046 7.14 44.47 36.44
C ALA A 1046 8.51 44.35 37.17
N ILE A 1047 8.56 44.78 38.43
CA ILE A 1047 9.77 44.77 39.28
C ILE A 1047 9.48 43.94 40.54
N THR A 1048 10.40 43.04 40.85
CA THR A 1048 10.32 42.07 41.96
C THR A 1048 11.11 42.52 43.19
N GLU A 1049 12.25 43.19 42.99
CA GLU A 1049 13.05 43.79 44.06
C GLU A 1049 13.45 45.23 43.67
N PHE A 1050 13.38 46.16 44.60
CA PHE A 1050 13.68 47.57 44.35
C PHE A 1050 14.28 48.25 45.58
N GLU A 1051 15.44 48.89 45.41
CA GLU A 1051 16.04 49.76 46.42
C GLU A 1051 16.33 51.13 45.80
N ALA A 1052 15.97 52.23 46.48
CA ALA A 1052 16.37 53.57 46.05
C ALA A 1052 16.73 54.50 47.21
N VAL A 1053 17.72 55.37 47.00
CA VAL A 1053 18.22 56.32 48.00
C VAL A 1053 18.07 57.74 47.47
N ILE A 1054 17.37 58.61 48.21
CA ILE A 1054 17.28 60.04 47.91
C ILE A 1054 18.24 60.82 48.80
N VAL A 1055 19.13 61.59 48.18
CA VAL A 1055 20.08 62.49 48.85
C VAL A 1055 19.81 63.95 48.52
N ASN A 1056 20.09 64.83 49.48
CA ASN A 1056 20.12 66.27 49.23
C ASN A 1056 21.42 66.70 48.50
N ARG A 1057 21.52 67.97 48.12
CA ARG A 1057 22.69 68.56 47.41
C ARG A 1057 24.07 68.34 48.06
N TRP A 1058 24.13 67.89 49.32
CA TRP A 1058 25.36 67.62 50.07
C TRP A 1058 25.66 66.12 50.19
N GLY A 1059 24.91 65.25 49.51
CA GLY A 1059 25.07 63.80 49.57
C GLY A 1059 24.55 63.16 50.86
N ILE A 1060 23.75 63.89 51.65
CA ILE A 1060 23.12 63.36 52.87
C ILE A 1060 21.77 62.76 52.48
N THR A 1061 21.57 61.48 52.80
CA THR A 1061 20.30 60.78 52.61
C THR A 1061 19.17 61.44 53.39
N VAL A 1062 18.05 61.68 52.71
CA VAL A 1062 16.82 62.22 53.28
C VAL A 1062 15.67 61.23 53.26
N PHE A 1063 15.68 60.26 52.35
CA PHE A 1063 14.69 59.19 52.24
C PHE A 1063 15.31 57.95 51.56
N GLU A 1064 14.77 56.77 51.84
CA GLU A 1064 15.12 55.47 51.24
C GLU A 1064 13.80 54.74 50.89
N TYR A 1065 13.80 54.01 49.78
CA TYR A 1065 12.74 53.13 49.31
C TYR A 1065 13.27 51.71 49.47
N ASP A 1066 12.53 50.88 50.21
CA ASP A 1066 12.80 49.44 50.37
C ASP A 1066 11.80 48.60 49.55
N ASP A 1067 10.76 49.23 48.98
CA ASP A 1067 9.79 48.66 48.03
C ASP A 1067 9.49 49.68 46.91
N ILE A 1068 9.14 49.23 45.69
CA ILE A 1068 8.82 50.13 44.57
C ILE A 1068 7.55 50.97 44.80
N ASN A 1069 6.65 50.49 45.65
CA ASN A 1069 5.41 51.18 46.00
C ASN A 1069 5.58 52.23 47.12
N ASP A 1070 6.78 52.36 47.70
CA ASP A 1070 7.08 53.41 48.67
C ASP A 1070 6.91 54.80 48.04
N GLN A 1071 6.58 55.79 48.88
CA GLN A 1071 6.24 57.14 48.47
C GLN A 1071 6.92 58.18 49.35
N TRP A 1072 7.58 59.16 48.75
CA TRP A 1072 8.26 60.24 49.47
C TRP A 1072 7.41 61.52 49.45
N ASP A 1073 6.99 61.96 50.64
CA ASP A 1073 6.21 63.19 50.90
C ASP A 1073 7.07 64.46 51.05
N GLY A 1074 8.37 64.36 50.74
CA GLY A 1074 9.31 65.46 50.95
C GLY A 1074 9.63 65.75 52.42
N THR A 1075 9.47 64.81 53.35
CA THR A 1075 10.06 64.90 54.70
C THR A 1075 11.42 64.20 54.75
N ASP A 1076 12.29 64.60 55.67
CA ASP A 1076 13.54 63.87 55.95
C ASP A 1076 13.30 62.70 56.91
N LYS A 1077 14.29 61.80 57.05
CA LYS A 1077 14.26 60.66 58.00
C LYS A 1077 14.00 61.03 59.48
N ASN A 1078 13.98 62.31 59.86
CA ASN A 1078 13.62 62.77 61.19
C ASN A 1078 12.20 63.36 61.27
N GLY A 1079 11.40 63.23 60.20
CA GLY A 1079 10.06 63.80 60.07
C GLY A 1079 10.04 65.32 59.90
N SER A 1080 11.15 65.95 59.48
CA SER A 1080 11.23 67.39 59.22
C SER A 1080 11.05 67.68 57.74
N GLU A 1081 10.30 68.73 57.38
CA GLU A 1081 10.10 69.12 55.98
C GLU A 1081 11.43 69.40 55.25
N CYS A 1082 11.66 68.71 54.13
CA CYS A 1082 12.69 69.09 53.19
C CYS A 1082 12.36 70.43 52.53
N LYS A 1083 13.41 71.20 52.24
CA LYS A 1083 13.32 72.56 51.66
C LYS A 1083 13.26 72.49 50.14
N ASP A 1084 12.62 73.49 49.54
CA ASP A 1084 12.61 73.69 48.09
C ASP A 1084 14.01 73.52 47.46
N GLY A 1085 14.09 72.70 46.42
CA GLY A 1085 15.32 72.51 45.65
C GLY A 1085 15.44 71.15 44.97
N VAL A 1086 16.61 70.95 44.36
CA VAL A 1086 16.99 69.70 43.70
C VAL A 1086 17.47 68.68 44.72
N TYR A 1087 16.90 67.48 44.63
CA TYR A 1087 17.33 66.26 45.29
C TYR A 1087 17.78 65.26 44.23
N PHE A 1088 18.71 64.39 44.58
CA PHE A 1088 19.27 63.38 43.69
C PHE A 1088 18.88 62.00 44.19
N TYR A 1089 18.66 61.06 43.29
CA TYR A 1089 18.36 59.68 43.64
C TYR A 1089 19.23 58.70 42.86
N THR A 1090 19.51 57.56 43.47
CA THR A 1090 20.09 56.37 42.84
C THR A 1090 19.20 55.19 43.17
N TYR A 1091 18.96 54.29 42.21
CA TYR A 1091 18.15 53.09 42.41
C TYR A 1091 18.84 51.84 41.83
N LYS A 1092 18.46 50.69 42.37
CA LYS A 1092 18.71 49.35 41.84
C LYS A 1092 17.37 48.61 41.77
N ALA A 1093 17.17 47.82 40.72
CA ALA A 1093 15.94 47.10 40.49
C ALA A 1093 16.22 45.73 39.86
N LEU A 1094 15.41 44.74 40.23
CA LEU A 1094 15.29 43.45 39.56
C LEU A 1094 13.91 43.40 38.89
N SER A 1095 13.86 43.20 37.57
CA SER A 1095 12.59 42.98 36.87
C SER A 1095 12.04 41.56 37.07
N THR A 1096 10.75 41.35 36.79
CA THR A 1096 10.11 40.03 36.87
C THR A 1096 10.74 38.96 35.98
N ASN A 1097 11.49 39.34 34.94
CA ASN A 1097 12.27 38.43 34.09
C ASN A 1097 13.73 38.23 34.57
N GLY A 1098 14.07 38.65 35.80
CA GLY A 1098 15.40 38.46 36.39
C GLY A 1098 16.49 39.42 35.91
N THR A 1099 16.17 40.43 35.10
CA THR A 1099 17.17 41.43 34.66
C THR A 1099 17.46 42.43 35.78
N GLU A 1100 18.71 42.50 36.26
CA GLU A 1100 19.19 43.56 37.15
C GLU A 1100 19.47 44.85 36.35
N PHE A 1101 19.03 46.00 36.87
CA PHE A 1101 19.39 47.31 36.32
C PHE A 1101 19.48 48.39 37.41
N GLU A 1102 20.40 49.33 37.23
CA GLU A 1102 20.62 50.46 38.13
C GLU A 1102 20.53 51.80 37.39
N GLY A 1103 20.20 52.86 38.12
CA GLY A 1103 20.08 54.19 37.54
C GLY A 1103 20.19 55.31 38.55
N GLN A 1104 20.27 56.54 38.05
CA GLN A 1104 20.35 57.74 38.85
C GLN A 1104 19.66 58.91 38.17
N GLY A 1105 19.16 59.86 38.96
CA GLY A 1105 18.49 61.04 38.45
C GLY A 1105 18.31 62.12 39.51
N ASN A 1106 17.43 63.08 39.22
CA ASN A 1106 17.13 64.17 40.13
C ASN A 1106 15.65 64.55 40.09
N VAL A 1107 15.12 64.93 41.25
CA VAL A 1107 13.76 65.42 41.44
C VAL A 1107 13.79 66.80 42.08
N ASN A 1108 12.91 67.69 41.63
CA ASN A 1108 12.71 69.00 42.24
C ASN A 1108 11.55 68.92 43.23
N LEU A 1109 11.84 69.23 44.49
CA LEU A 1109 10.81 69.46 45.51
C LEU A 1109 10.48 70.95 45.53
N ILE A 1110 9.21 71.30 45.39
CA ILE A 1110 8.72 72.68 45.45
C ILE A 1110 7.53 72.74 46.42
N ARG A 1111 7.63 73.47 47.54
CA ARG A 1111 6.48 73.70 48.42
C ARG A 1111 5.76 75.00 48.04
N GLU A 1112 4.44 74.98 48.05
CA GLU A 1112 3.64 76.21 48.00
C GLU A 1112 3.87 77.06 49.28
N LYS A 1113 3.59 78.36 49.20
CA LYS A 1113 3.89 79.35 50.26
C LYS A 1113 2.69 80.17 50.71
#